data_AF-A0A2E2JBD4-F1
#
_entry.id   AF-A0A2E2JBD4-F1
#
_cell.length_a   1.000
_cell.length_b   1.000
_cell.length_c   1.000
_cell.angle_alpha   90.00
_cell.angle_beta   90.00
_cell.angle_gamma   90.00
#
_symmetry.space_group_name_H-M   'P 1'
#
loop_
_entity.id
_entity.type
_entity.pdbx_description
1 polymer ?
#
loop_
_entity_poly.entity_id
_entity_poly.type
_entity_poly.pdbx_seq_one_letter_code
_entity_poly.pdbx_strand_id
1 'polypeptide(L)'
;MIEILAAASRLAAFASAAWIIGATFFHAWCVPREFLKAPMPGPRALLIAVTVLAVGHAGLMWAQMLTLVPLGGTAADWRNLVMGTHFGQIWLIRAGAAALLLVCVLVAMIRPVQRARWACAIAAALYLGLAPWGGHGAGAEAPWQVLPPNIAHMLAVAVWFGALPSWLLTVRAYARNQSSALTTSALSAALQRFSQLSMALMAVIVVTGVWLADLYIENEGDLLGTRYGGLLVGKVGLLAFALLFANRLRTGFLPVLKRAANHAEPRARSALALRHVAVELGAATGVLLCAVWLAQTTPAFHEPEPHWWLPFRWSFEATWADPSLRVWMLGALAALIAAGFAATWRRGASTSTSLRVTAAVLVVAAFSVLAWAFAVPAYPDTFRRSQVPYLTQSVANGRELFMQHCTACHGTGGLGDGPLAATLPVPPANLSEPHTALHTAGDMYWWLSHGIPESGMPGFGAVLSEDDRWDLINFMRTFSQGFESRVMRAGIVPGQAWLGAVNLYIEGASGPTELQGYRETHNVLLAFLGGPSADARARTLAMALPELQARRTQVLAVPLDDADLPGDLPYPVLKSGAADAWSAYELLSRTVGDRGLPDRLGMAWTHAEFLIDRFGYVRARWIAEDDAVGWSDPAMLYPHLDRLNAEPRLRPPPDAHIH
;
A
#
# COMPACT_ATOMS: atom_id res chain seq x y z
N MET A 1 0.87 5.04 27.55
CA MET A 1 2.09 5.68 28.09
C MET A 1 3.33 5.38 27.22
N ILE A 2 3.58 4.12 26.84
CA ILE A 2 4.74 3.73 26.02
C ILE A 2 4.76 4.42 24.64
N GLU A 3 3.63 4.47 23.93
CA GLU A 3 3.52 5.17 22.63
C GLU A 3 3.89 6.65 22.71
N ILE A 4 3.53 7.33 23.80
CA ILE A 4 3.83 8.75 24.02
C ILE A 4 5.33 8.94 24.25
N LEU A 5 5.96 8.04 25.01
CA LEU A 5 7.41 8.06 25.22
C LEU A 5 8.15 7.85 23.89
N ALA A 6 7.76 6.83 23.11
CA ALA A 6 8.34 6.56 21.80
C ALA A 6 8.19 7.77 20.86
N ALA A 7 7.01 8.40 20.83
CA ALA A 7 6.76 9.61 20.04
C ALA A 7 7.68 10.76 20.46
N ALA A 8 7.71 11.07 21.75
CA ALA A 8 8.52 12.16 22.30
C ALA A 8 10.02 11.95 22.02
N SER A 9 10.50 10.72 22.20
CA SER A 9 11.88 10.33 21.91
C SER A 9 12.25 10.47 20.43
N ARG A 10 11.37 10.03 19.51
CA ARG A 10 11.56 10.21 18.06
C ARG A 10 11.56 11.69 17.68
N LEU A 11 10.62 12.47 18.21
CA LEU A 11 10.53 13.90 17.96
C LEU A 11 11.78 14.63 18.42
N ALA A 12 12.25 14.36 19.63
CA ALA A 12 13.46 14.97 20.21
C ALA A 12 14.71 14.67 19.37
N ALA A 13 14.90 13.41 18.97
CA ALA A 13 16.02 13.00 18.13
C ALA A 13 15.94 13.62 16.73
N PHE A 14 14.76 13.57 16.09
CA PHE A 14 14.57 14.12 14.75
C PHE A 14 14.73 15.64 14.73
N ALA A 15 14.04 16.37 15.61
CA ALA A 15 14.09 17.83 15.66
C ALA A 15 15.51 18.36 15.92
N SER A 16 16.28 17.66 16.77
CA SER A 16 17.68 18.03 17.06
C SER A 16 18.58 17.83 15.84
N ALA A 17 18.50 16.67 15.18
CA ALA A 17 19.26 16.41 13.96
C ALA A 17 18.87 17.38 12.83
N ALA A 18 17.56 17.58 12.64
CA ALA A 18 17.02 18.50 11.65
C ALA A 18 17.53 19.92 11.88
N TRP A 19 17.49 20.43 13.12
CA TRP A 19 18.02 21.75 13.43
C TRP A 19 19.51 21.90 13.11
N ILE A 20 20.36 20.90 13.42
CA ILE A 20 21.79 20.94 13.08
C ILE A 20 21.99 21.04 11.56
N ILE A 21 21.24 20.25 10.79
CA ILE A 21 21.28 20.23 9.32
C ILE A 21 20.77 21.57 8.77
N GLY A 22 19.51 21.90 9.06
CA GLY A 22 18.83 23.08 8.52
C GLY A 22 19.48 24.39 8.93
N ALA A 23 19.99 24.53 10.16
CA ALA A 23 20.76 25.71 10.56
C ALA A 23 22.04 25.88 9.73
N THR A 24 22.73 24.78 9.42
CA THR A 24 23.96 24.80 8.60
C THR A 24 23.65 25.24 7.17
N PHE A 25 22.61 24.66 6.54
CA PHE A 25 22.14 25.07 5.21
C PHE A 25 21.63 26.52 5.18
N PHE A 26 20.86 26.94 6.19
CA PHE A 26 20.33 28.29 6.28
C PHE A 26 21.44 29.33 6.33
N HIS A 27 22.46 29.15 7.17
CA HIS A 27 23.58 30.08 7.24
C HIS A 27 24.48 30.05 6.00
N ALA A 28 24.70 28.88 5.39
CA ALA A 28 25.54 28.75 4.21
C ALA A 28 24.89 29.37 2.95
N TRP A 29 23.57 29.23 2.82
CA TRP A 29 22.86 29.55 1.57
C TRP A 29 21.97 30.79 1.68
N CYS A 30 21.24 30.94 2.77
CA CYS A 30 20.21 31.97 2.89
C CYS A 30 20.78 33.30 3.40
N VAL A 31 21.73 33.29 4.34
CA VAL A 31 22.29 34.52 4.91
C VAL A 31 23.29 35.19 3.93
N PRO A 32 23.06 36.44 3.49
CA PRO A 32 24.01 37.17 2.66
C PRO A 32 25.33 37.45 3.38
N ARG A 33 26.45 37.47 2.65
CA ARG A 33 27.78 37.74 3.20
C ARG A 33 27.91 39.12 3.86
N GLU A 34 27.08 40.08 3.47
CA GLU A 34 27.04 41.42 4.07
C GLU A 34 26.43 41.43 5.49
N PHE A 35 25.78 40.32 5.90
CA PHE A 35 25.17 40.13 7.20
C PHE A 35 26.01 39.18 8.08
N LEU A 36 27.32 39.43 8.14
CA LEU A 36 28.34 38.61 8.84
C LEU A 36 28.12 38.42 10.36
N LYS A 37 27.20 39.18 10.98
CA LYS A 37 26.83 39.06 12.40
C LYS A 37 25.42 38.49 12.62
N ALA A 38 24.86 37.72 11.69
CA ALA A 38 23.69 36.89 12.02
C ALA A 38 24.04 36.00 13.22
N PRO A 39 23.15 35.87 14.23
CA PRO A 39 23.39 34.98 15.35
C PRO A 39 23.49 33.54 14.82
N MET A 40 24.72 33.05 14.73
CA MET A 40 24.98 31.65 14.43
C MET A 40 24.74 30.82 15.70
N PRO A 41 24.24 29.59 15.58
CA PRO A 41 24.26 28.62 16.66
C PRO A 41 25.67 28.54 17.24
N GLY A 42 25.80 28.91 18.51
CA GLY A 42 27.06 28.80 19.24
C GLY A 42 27.39 27.33 19.55
N PRO A 43 28.64 27.04 19.92
CA PRO A 43 29.09 25.70 20.26
C PRO A 43 28.24 25.04 21.37
N ARG A 44 27.78 25.82 22.36
CA ARG A 44 26.88 25.33 23.42
C ARG A 44 25.53 24.84 22.88
N ALA A 45 24.99 25.49 21.86
CA ALA A 45 23.71 25.11 21.29
C ALA A 45 23.82 23.80 20.48
N LEU A 46 24.94 23.59 19.79
CA LEU A 46 25.25 22.30 19.15
C LEU A 46 25.40 21.18 20.17
N LEU A 47 26.06 21.44 21.31
CA LEU A 47 26.19 20.47 22.40
C LEU A 47 24.82 20.09 22.98
N ILE A 48 23.95 21.07 23.24
CA ILE A 48 22.58 20.80 23.71
C ILE A 48 21.82 19.94 22.70
N ALA A 49 21.89 20.26 21.40
CA ALA A 49 21.19 19.51 20.37
C ALA A 49 21.67 18.06 20.27
N VAL A 50 22.98 17.81 20.29
CA VAL A 50 23.49 16.42 20.25
C VAL A 50 23.13 15.64 21.53
N THR A 51 23.09 16.30 22.69
CA THR A 51 22.62 15.67 23.94
C THR A 51 21.14 15.30 23.86
N VAL A 52 20.27 16.21 23.40
CA VAL A 52 18.83 15.93 23.20
C VAL A 52 18.64 14.80 22.18
N LEU A 53 19.46 14.76 21.13
CA LEU A 53 19.46 13.67 20.16
C LEU A 53 19.81 12.34 20.81
N ALA A 54 20.89 12.28 21.60
CA ALA A 54 21.32 11.07 22.27
C ALA A 54 20.27 10.57 23.28
N VAL A 55 19.66 11.48 24.07
CA VAL A 55 18.56 11.16 24.99
C VAL A 55 17.35 10.61 24.22
N GLY A 56 16.95 11.26 23.11
CA GLY A 56 15.86 10.76 22.27
C GLY A 56 16.15 9.39 21.66
N HIS A 57 17.39 9.15 21.21
CA HIS A 57 17.80 7.86 20.66
C HIS A 57 17.76 6.72 21.68
N ALA A 58 18.26 6.97 22.89
CA ALA A 58 18.20 6.02 24.00
C ALA A 58 16.76 5.79 24.48
N GLY A 59 15.96 6.86 24.58
CA GLY A 59 14.56 6.80 24.99
C GLY A 59 13.69 5.97 24.04
N LEU A 60 14.00 5.93 22.74
CA LEU A 60 13.30 5.05 21.80
C LEU A 60 13.55 3.57 22.09
N MET A 61 14.80 3.19 22.40
CA MET A 61 15.10 1.81 22.81
C MET A 61 14.48 1.49 24.15
N TRP A 62 14.45 2.45 25.08
CA TRP A 62 13.74 2.29 26.35
C TRP A 62 12.23 2.07 26.15
N ALA A 63 11.60 2.80 25.22
CA ALA A 63 10.18 2.59 24.92
C ALA A 63 9.91 1.20 24.34
N GLN A 64 10.76 0.73 23.41
CA GLN A 64 10.74 -0.66 22.94
C GLN A 64 10.95 -1.62 24.10
N MET A 65 11.82 -1.25 25.06
CA MET A 65 12.10 -2.09 26.20
C MET A 65 10.86 -2.34 27.07
N LEU A 66 10.07 -1.30 27.29
CA LEU A 66 8.85 -1.39 28.08
C LEU A 66 7.77 -2.28 27.45
N THR A 67 7.86 -2.61 26.15
CA THR A 67 6.90 -3.50 25.49
C THR A 67 7.10 -4.99 25.77
N LEU A 68 8.34 -5.43 26.05
CA LEU A 68 8.60 -6.85 26.37
C LEU A 68 8.46 -7.17 27.86
N VAL A 69 8.48 -6.16 28.75
CA VAL A 69 8.35 -6.38 30.20
C VAL A 69 7.03 -7.07 30.57
N PRO A 70 5.85 -6.66 30.04
CA PRO A 70 4.59 -7.36 30.30
C PRO A 70 4.56 -8.82 29.81
N LEU A 71 5.43 -9.17 28.85
CA LEU A 71 5.54 -10.52 28.28
C LEU A 71 6.51 -11.42 29.07
N GLY A 72 7.05 -10.95 30.21
CA GLY A 72 8.02 -11.69 31.02
C GLY A 72 9.46 -11.63 30.47
N GLY A 73 9.78 -10.65 29.61
CA GLY A 73 11.08 -10.55 28.94
C GLY A 73 12.27 -10.51 29.89
N THR A 74 13.24 -11.40 29.65
CA THR A 74 14.48 -11.56 30.42
C THR A 74 15.64 -10.74 29.86
N ALA A 75 16.77 -10.67 30.60
CA ALA A 75 18.03 -10.11 30.09
C ALA A 75 18.53 -10.80 28.80
N ALA A 76 18.21 -12.08 28.61
CA ALA A 76 18.56 -12.81 27.39
C ALA A 76 17.70 -12.36 26.20
N ASP A 77 16.39 -12.12 26.41
CA ASP A 77 15.49 -11.61 25.38
C ASP A 77 15.91 -10.21 24.93
N TRP A 78 16.39 -9.38 25.85
CA TRP A 78 16.99 -8.08 25.52
C TRP A 78 18.20 -8.20 24.61
N ARG A 79 19.12 -9.11 24.97
CA ARG A 79 20.31 -9.37 24.16
C ARG A 79 19.93 -9.88 22.78
N ASN A 80 18.93 -10.76 22.69
CA ASN A 80 18.43 -11.29 21.42
C ASN A 80 17.73 -10.21 20.59
N LEU A 81 16.96 -9.31 21.19
CA LEU A 81 16.37 -8.17 20.49
C LEU A 81 17.47 -7.28 19.90
N VAL A 82 18.47 -6.89 20.69
CA VAL A 82 19.50 -5.92 20.26
C VAL A 82 20.49 -6.54 19.27
N MET A 83 20.93 -7.78 19.50
CA MET A 83 22.00 -8.41 18.72
C MET A 83 21.47 -9.38 17.65
N GLY A 84 20.32 -10.01 17.91
CA GLY A 84 19.74 -11.06 17.08
C GLY A 84 18.69 -10.56 16.08
N THR A 85 18.25 -9.30 16.16
CA THR A 85 17.28 -8.75 15.21
C THR A 85 17.89 -7.67 14.32
N HIS A 86 17.38 -7.57 13.08
CA HIS A 86 17.74 -6.51 12.15
C HIS A 86 17.48 -5.11 12.76
N PHE A 87 16.37 -4.95 13.47
CA PHE A 87 16.04 -3.71 14.17
C PHE A 87 17.13 -3.29 15.17
N GLY A 88 17.58 -4.23 16.02
CA GLY A 88 18.61 -4.00 17.02
C GLY A 88 19.96 -3.63 16.41
N GLN A 89 20.35 -4.30 15.32
CA GLN A 89 21.58 -4.00 14.58
C GLN A 89 21.55 -2.57 14.00
N ILE A 90 20.45 -2.17 13.35
CA ILE A 90 20.30 -0.80 12.84
C ILE A 90 20.30 0.23 13.98
N TRP A 91 19.70 -0.09 15.13
CA TRP A 91 19.76 0.79 16.29
C TRP A 91 21.20 1.02 16.77
N LEU A 92 22.02 -0.02 16.86
CA LEU A 92 23.45 0.09 17.21
C LEU A 92 24.24 0.93 16.19
N ILE A 93 24.00 0.73 14.89
CA ILE A 93 24.63 1.52 13.83
C ILE A 93 24.25 3.00 13.97
N ARG A 94 22.98 3.30 14.29
CA ARG A 94 22.52 4.67 14.57
C ARG A 94 23.12 5.25 15.84
N ALA A 95 23.36 4.45 16.88
CA ALA A 95 24.08 4.88 18.07
C ALA A 95 25.53 5.28 17.72
N GLY A 96 26.19 4.51 16.85
CA GLY A 96 27.50 4.85 16.30
C GLY A 96 27.50 6.17 15.51
N ALA A 97 26.49 6.40 14.68
CA ALA A 97 26.33 7.68 13.96
C ALA A 97 26.08 8.86 14.92
N ALA A 98 25.33 8.67 16.01
CA ALA A 98 25.13 9.68 17.04
C ALA A 98 26.43 9.98 17.82
N ALA A 99 27.24 8.96 18.11
CA ALA A 99 28.56 9.13 18.72
C ALA A 99 29.54 9.89 17.79
N LEU A 100 29.54 9.58 16.49
CA LEU A 100 30.30 10.33 15.49
C LEU A 100 29.86 11.80 15.45
N LEU A 101 28.56 12.08 15.48
CA LEU A 101 28.04 13.44 15.56
C LEU A 101 28.54 14.17 16.82
N LEU A 102 28.56 13.51 17.97
CA LEU A 102 29.11 14.09 19.21
C LEU A 102 30.59 14.46 19.03
N VAL A 103 31.40 13.59 18.44
CA VAL A 103 32.81 13.89 18.14
C VAL A 103 32.92 15.11 17.21
N CYS A 104 32.13 15.18 16.14
CA CYS A 104 32.11 16.33 15.24
C CYS A 104 31.74 17.63 15.98
N VAL A 105 30.76 17.58 16.89
CA VAL A 105 30.35 18.73 17.71
C VAL A 105 31.48 19.16 18.64
N LEU A 106 32.13 18.23 19.35
CA LEU A 106 33.27 18.53 20.22
C LEU A 106 34.43 19.18 19.44
N VAL A 107 34.75 18.68 18.25
CA VAL A 107 35.75 19.30 17.36
C VAL A 107 35.31 20.70 16.93
N ALA A 108 34.03 20.90 16.59
CA ALA A 108 33.48 22.21 16.23
C ALA A 108 33.51 23.21 17.40
N MET A 109 33.47 22.74 18.66
CA MET A 109 33.65 23.60 19.84
C MET A 109 35.08 24.14 19.94
N ILE A 110 36.08 23.32 19.59
CA ILE A 110 37.49 23.70 19.62
C ILE A 110 37.85 24.56 18.40
N ARG A 111 37.33 24.20 17.22
CA ARG A 111 37.59 24.89 15.96
C ARG A 111 36.26 25.31 15.29
N PRO A 112 35.71 26.49 15.62
CA PRO A 112 34.40 26.94 15.14
C PRO A 112 34.45 27.46 13.69
N VAL A 113 34.96 26.63 12.77
CA VAL A 113 35.05 26.92 11.34
C VAL A 113 33.89 26.29 10.57
N GLN A 114 33.54 26.86 9.41
CA GLN A 114 32.43 26.40 8.57
C GLN A 114 32.55 24.89 8.22
N ARG A 115 33.76 24.38 8.00
CA ARG A 115 34.01 22.97 7.70
C ARG A 115 33.58 22.03 8.84
N ALA A 116 33.80 22.42 10.11
CA ALA A 116 33.40 21.61 11.26
C ALA A 116 31.87 21.53 11.41
N ARG A 117 31.14 22.60 11.02
CA ARG A 117 29.68 22.62 11.00
C ARG A 117 29.10 21.70 9.92
N TRP A 118 29.72 21.69 8.74
CA TRP A 118 29.35 20.74 7.69
C TRP A 118 29.59 19.29 8.12
N ALA A 119 30.68 18.99 8.83
CA ALA A 119 30.90 17.67 9.39
C ALA A 119 29.76 17.26 10.36
N CYS A 120 29.32 18.17 11.24
CA CYS A 120 28.15 17.94 12.10
C CYS A 120 26.87 17.69 11.29
N ALA A 121 26.60 18.50 10.27
CA ALA A 121 25.42 18.34 9.42
C ALA A 121 25.42 17.00 8.66
N ILE A 122 26.58 16.56 8.15
CA ILE A 122 26.74 15.27 7.48
C ILE A 122 26.52 14.10 8.45
N ALA A 123 27.12 14.16 9.65
CA ALA A 123 26.91 13.12 10.67
C ALA A 123 25.45 13.06 11.14
N ALA A 124 24.78 14.20 11.30
CA ALA A 124 23.35 14.27 11.60
C ALA A 124 22.48 13.73 10.46
N ALA A 125 22.84 14.02 9.20
CA ALA A 125 22.15 13.48 8.02
C ALA A 125 22.32 11.96 7.91
N LEU A 126 23.51 11.43 8.19
CA LEU A 126 23.76 9.99 8.28
C LEU A 126 22.87 9.33 9.34
N TYR A 127 22.80 9.92 10.55
CA TYR A 127 21.93 9.43 11.62
C TYR A 127 20.44 9.36 11.21
N LEU A 128 19.94 10.37 10.48
CA LEU A 128 18.56 10.39 9.98
C LEU A 128 18.35 9.43 8.81
N GLY A 129 19.28 9.35 7.87
CA GLY A 129 19.20 8.47 6.69
C GLY A 129 19.23 6.98 7.05
N LEU A 130 19.76 6.63 8.21
CA LEU A 130 19.71 5.26 8.75
C LEU A 130 18.38 4.91 9.43
N ALA A 131 17.51 5.88 9.71
CA ALA A 131 16.26 5.62 10.44
C ALA A 131 15.26 4.72 9.67
N PRO A 132 15.03 4.88 8.35
CA PRO A 132 14.12 4.04 7.57
C PRO A 132 14.48 2.54 7.60
N TRP A 133 15.76 2.21 7.77
CA TRP A 133 16.27 0.84 7.81
C TRP A 133 15.83 0.07 9.06
N GLY A 134 15.40 0.76 10.12
CA GLY A 134 14.87 0.15 11.34
C GLY A 134 13.35 0.29 11.47
N GLY A 135 12.63 0.59 10.39
CA GLY A 135 11.18 0.77 10.39
C GLY A 135 10.48 -0.08 9.34
N HIS A 136 9.19 0.21 9.10
CA HIS A 136 8.34 -0.56 8.15
C HIS A 136 8.96 -0.73 6.76
N GLY A 137 9.68 0.29 6.27
CA GLY A 137 10.30 0.23 4.94
C GLY A 137 11.44 -0.78 4.77
N ALA A 138 11.98 -1.33 5.87
CA ALA A 138 13.00 -2.37 5.82
C ALA A 138 12.42 -3.78 5.67
N GLY A 139 11.16 -3.99 6.08
CA GLY A 139 10.43 -5.25 5.94
C GLY A 139 9.53 -5.32 4.71
N ALA A 140 9.53 -4.28 3.86
CA ALA A 140 8.78 -4.27 2.62
C ALA A 140 9.35 -5.30 1.64
N GLU A 141 8.50 -5.90 0.80
CA GLU A 141 8.91 -6.87 -0.22
C GLU A 141 9.94 -6.30 -1.20
N ALA A 142 9.84 -5.00 -1.50
CA ALA A 142 10.78 -4.25 -2.32
C ALA A 142 11.38 -3.07 -1.55
N PRO A 143 12.38 -3.29 -0.65
CA PRO A 143 12.95 -2.22 0.17
C PRO A 143 13.54 -1.07 -0.65
N TRP A 144 14.00 -1.34 -1.87
CA TRP A 144 14.54 -0.34 -2.79
C TRP A 144 13.49 0.66 -3.29
N GLN A 145 12.20 0.33 -3.25
CA GLN A 145 11.10 1.25 -3.60
C GLN A 145 10.73 2.16 -2.43
N VAL A 146 11.02 1.74 -1.20
CA VAL A 146 10.63 2.45 0.02
C VAL A 146 11.77 3.27 0.60
N LEU A 147 12.97 2.68 0.70
CA LEU A 147 14.10 3.26 1.44
C LEU A 147 14.62 4.56 0.79
N PRO A 148 14.95 4.63 -0.51
CA PRO A 148 15.43 5.87 -1.12
C PRO A 148 14.46 7.06 -1.03
N PRO A 149 13.16 6.94 -1.39
CA PRO A 149 12.23 8.06 -1.26
C PRO A 149 12.01 8.45 0.21
N ASN A 150 12.01 7.50 1.16
CA ASN A 150 11.89 7.82 2.58
C ASN A 150 13.11 8.59 3.11
N ILE A 151 14.33 8.17 2.76
CA ILE A 151 15.56 8.90 3.11
C ILE A 151 15.53 10.30 2.51
N ALA A 152 15.19 10.43 1.23
CA ALA A 152 15.10 11.72 0.54
C ALA A 152 14.04 12.63 1.20
N HIS A 153 12.87 12.08 1.54
CA HIS A 153 11.80 12.78 2.26
C HIS A 153 12.29 13.31 3.61
N MET A 154 12.87 12.43 4.45
CA MET A 154 13.35 12.80 5.79
C MET A 154 14.43 13.87 5.75
N LEU A 155 15.39 13.76 4.83
CA LEU A 155 16.46 14.76 4.67
C LEU A 155 15.93 16.09 4.15
N ALA A 156 14.99 16.08 3.20
CA ALA A 156 14.37 17.30 2.70
C ALA A 156 13.57 18.02 3.80
N VAL A 157 12.80 17.27 4.59
CA VAL A 157 12.10 17.79 5.78
C VAL A 157 13.11 18.33 6.79
N ALA A 158 14.22 17.63 7.04
CA ALA A 158 15.23 18.05 7.99
C ALA A 158 15.88 19.40 7.63
N VAL A 159 16.20 19.61 6.35
CA VAL A 159 16.73 20.90 5.86
C VAL A 159 15.68 22.00 5.99
N TRP A 160 14.45 21.75 5.53
CA TRP A 160 13.36 22.75 5.53
C TRP A 160 12.93 23.13 6.96
N PHE A 161 12.51 22.15 7.75
CA PHE A 161 12.06 22.37 9.13
C PHE A 161 13.19 22.91 10.01
N GLY A 162 14.38 22.34 9.90
CA GLY A 162 15.55 22.74 10.70
C GLY A 162 16.02 24.17 10.47
N ALA A 163 15.71 24.75 9.31
CA ALA A 163 16.03 26.13 8.98
C ALA A 163 15.05 27.15 9.63
N LEU A 164 13.82 26.74 9.98
CA LEU A 164 12.81 27.65 10.54
C LEU A 164 13.21 28.29 11.88
N PRO A 165 13.80 27.57 12.85
CA PRO A 165 14.31 28.19 14.07
C PRO A 165 15.43 29.21 13.80
N SER A 166 16.35 28.90 12.88
CA SER A 166 17.41 29.84 12.47
C SER A 166 16.86 31.08 11.77
N TRP A 167 15.80 30.91 10.98
CA TRP A 167 15.07 32.02 10.38
C TRP A 167 14.42 32.90 11.45
N LEU A 168 13.73 32.31 12.42
CA LEU A 168 13.12 33.03 13.55
C LEU A 168 14.15 33.84 14.35
N LEU A 169 15.32 33.25 14.65
CA LEU A 169 16.41 33.93 15.36
C LEU A 169 16.98 35.11 14.56
N THR A 170 17.09 34.95 13.24
CA THR A 170 17.56 36.02 12.34
C THR A 170 16.57 37.18 12.31
N VAL A 171 15.27 36.90 12.21
CA VAL A 171 14.21 37.93 12.27
C VAL A 171 14.17 38.62 13.64
N ARG A 172 14.35 37.87 14.74
CA ARG A 172 14.44 38.45 16.10
C ARG A 172 15.66 39.36 16.27
N ALA A 173 16.81 38.99 15.73
CA ALA A 173 18.01 39.81 15.77
C ALA A 173 17.83 41.11 14.97
N TYR A 174 17.18 41.03 13.80
CA TYR A 174 16.78 42.21 13.03
C TYR A 174 15.81 43.10 13.81
N ALA A 175 14.83 42.52 14.53
CA ALA A 175 13.90 43.29 15.34
C ALA A 175 14.56 44.08 16.49
N ARG A 176 15.71 43.60 16.99
CA ARG A 176 16.45 44.19 18.12
C ARG A 176 17.47 45.25 17.69
N ASN A 177 18.17 45.06 16.58
CA ASN A 177 19.18 46.00 16.08
C ASN A 177 18.52 47.06 15.19
N GLN A 178 18.64 48.33 15.57
CA GLN A 178 18.03 49.47 14.88
C GLN A 178 18.30 49.42 13.35
N SER A 179 17.21 49.60 12.62
CA SER A 179 16.99 49.34 11.21
C SER A 179 17.70 50.32 10.28
N SER A 180 18.77 49.85 9.63
CA SER A 180 19.36 50.51 8.46
C SER A 180 18.72 49.99 7.17
N ALA A 181 18.81 50.75 6.07
CA ALA A 181 18.38 50.30 4.75
C ALA A 181 19.09 48.99 4.32
N LEU A 182 20.39 48.87 4.66
CA LEU A 182 21.25 47.73 4.36
C LEU A 182 20.84 46.43 5.08
N THR A 183 20.34 46.54 6.31
CA THR A 183 19.84 45.37 7.05
C THR A 183 18.48 44.89 6.52
N THR A 184 17.69 45.80 5.96
CA THR A 184 16.38 45.48 5.35
C THR A 184 16.54 44.80 3.99
N SER A 185 17.49 45.24 3.16
CA SER A 185 17.81 44.57 1.90
C SER A 185 18.37 43.16 2.12
N ALA A 186 19.26 42.99 3.11
CA ALA A 186 19.80 41.69 3.48
C ALA A 186 18.71 40.71 3.99
N LEU A 187 17.76 41.18 4.81
CA LEU A 187 16.63 40.36 5.27
C LEU A 187 15.73 39.93 4.11
N SER A 188 15.43 40.84 3.18
CA SER A 188 14.66 40.53 1.97
C SER A 188 15.38 39.50 1.08
N ALA A 189 16.70 39.62 0.92
CA ALA A 189 17.50 38.65 0.16
C ALA A 189 17.50 37.27 0.84
N ALA A 190 17.65 37.22 2.16
CA ALA A 190 17.59 35.97 2.92
C ALA A 190 16.23 35.27 2.80
N LEU A 191 15.13 36.03 2.90
CA LEU A 191 13.78 35.51 2.71
C LEU A 191 13.56 34.96 1.30
N GLN A 192 14.05 35.65 0.26
CA GLN A 192 13.93 35.17 -1.12
C GLN A 192 14.69 33.86 -1.34
N ARG A 193 15.93 33.77 -0.84
CA ARG A 193 16.74 32.55 -0.94
C ARG A 193 16.13 31.39 -0.15
N PHE A 194 15.64 31.66 1.07
CA PHE A 194 14.96 30.66 1.87
C PHE A 194 13.67 30.18 1.22
N SER A 195 12.90 31.09 0.61
CA SER A 195 11.68 30.75 -0.13
C SER A 195 11.98 29.88 -1.36
N GLN A 196 13.04 30.18 -2.12
CA GLN A 196 13.48 29.36 -3.26
C GLN A 196 13.91 27.95 -2.83
N LEU A 197 14.73 27.88 -1.76
CA LEU A 197 15.16 26.61 -1.18
C LEU A 197 13.94 25.79 -0.69
N SER A 198 13.03 26.44 0.03
CA SER A 198 11.82 25.80 0.57
C SER A 198 10.91 25.27 -0.54
N MET A 199 10.76 25.99 -1.67
CA MET A 199 9.99 25.51 -2.82
C MET A 199 10.59 24.23 -3.42
N ALA A 200 11.91 24.19 -3.61
CA ALA A 200 12.60 23.01 -4.14
C ALA A 200 12.49 21.81 -3.20
N LEU A 201 12.72 22.02 -1.90
CA LEU A 201 12.57 20.98 -0.88
C LEU A 201 11.12 20.49 -0.77
N MET A 202 10.15 21.41 -0.87
CA MET A 202 8.73 21.05 -0.83
C MET A 202 8.33 20.16 -2.01
N ALA A 203 8.84 20.43 -3.22
CA ALA A 203 8.61 19.55 -4.36
C ALA A 203 9.12 18.12 -4.08
N VAL A 204 10.32 17.99 -3.49
CA VAL A 204 10.85 16.67 -3.07
C VAL A 204 9.96 16.04 -2.01
N ILE A 205 9.55 16.78 -0.98
CA ILE A 205 8.68 16.29 0.11
C ILE A 205 7.34 15.79 -0.43
N VAL A 206 6.72 16.53 -1.35
CA VAL A 206 5.43 16.15 -1.95
C VAL A 206 5.59 14.91 -2.84
N VAL A 207 6.56 14.91 -3.76
CA VAL A 207 6.77 13.77 -4.68
C VAL A 207 7.08 12.49 -3.90
N THR A 208 8.02 12.55 -2.97
CA THR A 208 8.36 11.39 -2.14
C THR A 208 7.23 11.01 -1.18
N GLY A 209 6.46 11.98 -0.69
CA GLY A 209 5.31 11.71 0.19
C GLY A 209 4.16 11.00 -0.54
N VAL A 210 3.86 11.41 -1.77
CA VAL A 210 2.88 10.74 -2.64
C VAL A 210 3.35 9.33 -2.98
N TRP A 211 4.62 9.17 -3.36
CA TRP A 211 5.20 7.86 -3.63
C TRP A 211 5.08 6.92 -2.43
N LEU A 212 5.40 7.38 -1.23
CA LEU A 212 5.30 6.55 -0.02
C LEU A 212 3.86 6.27 0.39
N ALA A 213 2.92 7.19 0.11
CA ALA A 213 1.51 6.95 0.37
C ALA A 213 0.94 5.85 -0.54
N ASP A 214 1.32 5.86 -1.82
CA ASP A 214 0.93 4.84 -2.82
C ASP A 214 1.38 3.42 -2.42
N LEU A 215 2.50 3.31 -1.70
CA LEU A 215 3.02 2.02 -1.21
C LEU A 215 2.35 1.51 0.08
N TYR A 216 1.62 2.37 0.81
CA TYR A 216 1.05 2.03 2.12
C TYR A 216 -0.47 2.16 2.21
N ILE A 217 -1.11 2.76 1.20
CA ILE A 217 -2.54 2.96 1.07
C ILE A 217 -2.97 2.32 -0.25
N GLU A 218 -3.68 1.18 -0.19
CA GLU A 218 -4.12 0.48 -1.40
C GLU A 218 -5.52 0.96 -1.84
N ASN A 219 -6.38 1.28 -0.88
CA ASN A 219 -7.77 1.61 -1.12
C ASN A 219 -8.27 2.74 -0.18
N GLU A 220 -9.49 3.21 -0.39
CA GLU A 220 -10.08 4.26 0.43
C GLU A 220 -10.33 3.80 1.89
N GLY A 221 -10.53 2.50 2.13
CA GLY A 221 -10.60 1.91 3.46
C GLY A 221 -9.31 2.11 4.26
N ASP A 222 -8.16 1.93 3.63
CA ASP A 222 -6.86 2.22 4.23
C ASP A 222 -6.71 3.71 4.58
N LEU A 223 -7.26 4.60 3.75
CA LEU A 223 -7.14 6.05 3.93
C LEU A 223 -8.08 6.60 5.02
N LEU A 224 -9.31 6.12 5.10
CA LEU A 224 -10.36 6.69 5.96
C LEU A 224 -10.81 5.76 7.09
N GLY A 225 -10.56 4.46 6.98
CA GLY A 225 -10.94 3.44 7.96
C GLY A 225 -9.84 3.03 8.93
N THR A 226 -8.59 3.49 8.74
CA THR A 226 -7.46 3.17 9.62
C THR A 226 -6.94 4.38 10.40
N ARG A 227 -6.29 4.14 11.54
CA ARG A 227 -5.60 5.20 12.30
C ARG A 227 -4.46 5.81 11.49
N TYR A 228 -3.78 4.99 10.69
CA TYR A 228 -2.70 5.41 9.81
C TYR A 228 -3.20 6.40 8.76
N GLY A 229 -4.27 6.04 8.04
CA GLY A 229 -4.90 6.88 7.03
C GLY A 229 -5.39 8.22 7.59
N GLY A 230 -6.06 8.20 8.75
CA GLY A 230 -6.49 9.42 9.42
C GLY A 230 -5.34 10.37 9.78
N LEU A 231 -4.21 9.85 10.27
CA LEU A 231 -3.01 10.64 10.54
C LEU A 231 -2.38 11.19 9.25
N LEU A 232 -2.41 10.43 8.16
CA LEU A 232 -1.92 10.86 6.84
C LEU A 232 -2.78 12.00 6.29
N VAL A 233 -4.11 11.88 6.34
CA VAL A 233 -5.06 12.95 5.97
C VAL A 233 -4.81 14.19 6.81
N GLY A 234 -4.64 14.04 8.13
CA GLY A 234 -4.28 15.15 9.02
C GLY A 234 -2.96 15.83 8.63
N LYS A 235 -1.92 15.03 8.33
CA LYS A 235 -0.60 15.53 7.88
C LYS A 235 -0.73 16.32 6.57
N VAL A 236 -1.45 15.79 5.58
CA VAL A 236 -1.68 16.45 4.29
C VAL A 236 -2.51 17.72 4.46
N GLY A 237 -3.55 17.70 5.28
CA GLY A 237 -4.37 18.87 5.60
C GLY A 237 -3.57 20.00 6.26
N LEU A 238 -2.73 19.68 7.26
CA LEU A 238 -1.83 20.64 7.91
C LEU A 238 -0.79 21.19 6.93
N LEU A 239 -0.26 20.36 6.04
CA LEU A 239 0.67 20.78 5.00
C LEU A 239 -0.01 21.73 3.99
N ALA A 240 -1.21 21.39 3.53
CA ALA A 240 -2.01 22.24 2.64
C ALA A 240 -2.30 23.60 3.29
N PHE A 241 -2.67 23.61 4.57
CA PHE A 241 -2.85 24.84 5.34
C PHE A 241 -1.56 25.68 5.38
N ALA A 242 -0.41 25.06 5.67
CA ALA A 242 0.89 25.74 5.68
C ALA A 242 1.24 26.35 4.31
N LEU A 243 0.99 25.62 3.23
CA LEU A 243 1.24 26.08 1.86
C LEU A 243 0.31 27.22 1.45
N LEU A 244 -0.98 27.15 1.78
CA LEU A 244 -1.94 28.24 1.53
C LEU A 244 -1.55 29.50 2.29
N PHE A 245 -1.11 29.36 3.54
CA PHE A 245 -0.62 30.47 4.35
C PHE A 245 0.66 31.09 3.76
N ALA A 246 1.64 30.26 3.37
CA ALA A 246 2.87 30.69 2.71
C ALA A 246 2.59 31.38 1.36
N ASN A 247 1.61 30.91 0.59
CA ASN A 247 1.21 31.56 -0.66
C ASN A 247 0.59 32.94 -0.42
N ARG A 248 -0.27 33.08 0.60
CA ARG A 248 -0.86 34.37 1.00
C ARG A 248 0.23 35.37 1.42
N LEU A 249 1.25 34.89 2.14
CA LEU A 249 2.43 35.68 2.50
C LEU A 249 3.17 36.18 1.25
N ARG A 250 3.44 35.29 0.29
CA ARG A 250 4.21 35.60 -0.92
C ARG A 250 3.49 36.57 -1.84
N THR A 251 2.19 36.39 -2.04
CA THR A 251 1.41 37.12 -3.05
C THR A 251 0.78 38.41 -2.52
N GLY A 252 0.35 38.43 -1.26
CA GLY A 252 -0.29 39.60 -0.67
C GLY A 252 0.67 40.48 0.13
N PHE A 253 1.52 39.87 0.95
CA PHE A 253 2.23 40.60 2.01
C PHE A 253 3.65 41.06 1.62
N LEU A 254 4.42 40.19 0.96
CA LEU A 254 5.77 40.50 0.46
C LEU A 254 5.84 41.75 -0.45
N PRO A 255 4.89 41.99 -1.36
CA PRO A 255 4.85 43.22 -2.16
C PRO A 255 4.58 44.48 -1.33
N VAL A 256 3.74 44.39 -0.29
CA VAL A 256 3.42 45.51 0.61
C VAL A 256 4.65 45.88 1.44
N LEU A 257 5.40 44.88 1.94
CA LEU A 257 6.69 45.09 2.60
C LEU A 257 7.72 45.80 1.70
N LYS A 258 7.75 45.47 0.41
CA LYS A 258 8.66 46.11 -0.58
C LYS A 258 8.22 47.54 -0.91
N ARG A 259 6.91 47.82 -1.03
CA ARG A 259 6.38 49.16 -1.35
C ARG A 259 6.39 50.12 -0.15
N ALA A 260 6.12 49.63 1.05
CA ALA A 260 6.08 50.43 2.29
C ALA A 260 7.47 50.76 2.85
N ALA A 261 8.55 50.40 2.13
CA ALA A 261 9.94 50.69 2.48
C ALA A 261 10.20 52.18 2.74
N ASN A 262 9.35 53.07 2.21
CA ASN A 262 9.50 54.52 2.34
C ASN A 262 8.75 55.15 3.53
N HIS A 263 7.79 54.46 4.17
CA HIS A 263 6.90 55.12 5.17
C HIS A 263 6.48 54.28 6.40
N ALA A 264 6.68 52.95 6.44
CA ALA A 264 6.22 52.14 7.58
C ALA A 264 7.30 51.92 8.66
N GLU A 265 6.92 52.00 9.95
CA GLU A 265 7.83 51.79 11.07
C GLU A 265 8.50 50.39 11.03
N PRO A 266 9.84 50.32 11.17
CA PRO A 266 10.60 49.06 11.19
C PRO A 266 10.13 48.02 12.23
N ARG A 267 9.57 48.47 13.36
CA ARG A 267 9.03 47.61 14.42
C ARG A 267 7.77 46.86 14.02
N ALA A 268 6.86 47.50 13.28
CA ALA A 268 5.65 46.85 12.78
C ALA A 268 5.99 45.75 11.76
N ARG A 269 7.03 45.98 10.93
CA ARG A 269 7.52 45.01 9.94
C ARG A 269 8.10 43.75 10.59
N SER A 270 8.91 43.92 11.63
CA SER A 270 9.52 42.79 12.33
C SER A 270 8.52 42.01 13.19
N ALA A 271 7.58 42.69 13.86
CA ALA A 271 6.50 42.03 14.62
C ALA A 271 5.63 41.14 13.72
N LEU A 272 5.29 41.62 12.52
CA LEU A 272 4.49 40.87 11.58
C LEU A 272 5.27 39.68 10.99
N ALA A 273 6.53 39.88 10.60
CA ALA A 273 7.40 38.78 10.16
C ALA A 273 7.55 37.69 11.24
N LEU A 274 7.69 38.06 12.51
CA LEU A 274 7.75 37.11 13.63
C LEU A 274 6.48 36.29 13.77
N ARG A 275 5.30 36.92 13.64
CA ARG A 275 4.01 36.22 13.70
C ARG A 275 3.89 35.19 12.58
N HIS A 276 4.33 35.51 11.37
CA HIS A 276 4.29 34.60 10.24
C HIS A 276 5.20 33.39 10.43
N VAL A 277 6.46 33.61 10.82
CA VAL A 277 7.40 32.52 11.08
C VAL A 277 6.93 31.63 12.22
N ALA A 278 6.28 32.20 13.24
CA ALA A 278 5.69 31.43 14.32
C ALA A 278 4.53 30.53 13.84
N VAL A 279 3.67 31.02 12.94
CA VAL A 279 2.59 30.22 12.36
C VAL A 279 3.14 29.11 11.48
N GLU A 280 4.13 29.41 10.62
CA GLU A 280 4.79 28.39 9.79
C GLU A 280 5.48 27.32 10.63
N LEU A 281 6.21 27.73 11.68
CA LEU A 281 6.84 26.79 12.61
C LEU A 281 5.80 25.95 13.34
N GLY A 282 4.69 26.55 13.81
CA GLY A 282 3.60 25.82 14.46
C GLY A 282 2.95 24.79 13.54
N ALA A 283 2.64 25.15 12.30
CA ALA A 283 2.08 24.23 11.32
C ALA A 283 3.08 23.10 10.97
N ALA A 284 4.36 23.43 10.76
CA ALA A 284 5.39 22.45 10.48
C ALA A 284 5.64 21.50 11.67
N THR A 285 5.57 22.00 12.90
CA THR A 285 5.59 21.16 14.11
C THR A 285 4.36 20.24 14.18
N GLY A 286 3.18 20.73 13.82
CA GLY A 286 1.97 19.90 13.71
C GLY A 286 2.15 18.75 12.70
N VAL A 287 2.67 19.06 11.50
CA VAL A 287 3.00 18.06 10.47
C VAL A 287 4.00 17.03 10.99
N LEU A 288 5.03 17.45 11.73
CA LEU A 288 6.00 16.55 12.34
C LEU A 288 5.40 15.68 13.45
N LEU A 289 4.50 16.21 14.26
CA LEU A 289 3.79 15.42 15.26
C LEU A 289 2.99 14.30 14.59
N CYS A 290 2.20 14.62 13.55
CA CYS A 290 1.51 13.60 12.76
C CYS A 290 2.49 12.57 12.17
N ALA A 291 3.62 13.02 11.62
CA ALA A 291 4.63 12.13 11.03
C ALA A 291 5.31 11.20 12.07
N VAL A 292 5.55 11.70 13.29
CA VAL A 292 6.10 10.90 14.38
C VAL A 292 5.10 9.83 14.81
N TRP A 293 3.81 10.17 14.91
CA TRP A 293 2.77 9.17 15.18
C TRP A 293 2.61 8.16 14.05
N LEU A 294 2.63 8.60 12.78
CA LEU A 294 2.61 7.71 11.61
C LEU A 294 3.75 6.69 11.63
N ALA A 295 4.95 7.10 12.08
CA ALA A 295 6.12 6.23 12.09
C ALA A 295 6.10 5.12 13.17
N GLN A 296 5.06 5.06 13.99
CA GLN A 296 4.85 4.06 15.05
C GLN A 296 3.47 3.40 14.97
N THR A 297 2.56 3.90 14.12
CA THR A 297 1.34 3.18 13.77
C THR A 297 1.65 2.13 12.71
N THR A 298 1.02 0.97 12.82
CA THR A 298 1.00 -0.05 11.77
C THR A 298 0.58 0.59 10.44
N PRO A 299 1.28 0.33 9.32
CA PRO A 299 0.87 0.77 8.00
C PRO A 299 -0.55 0.30 7.68
N ALA A 300 -1.32 1.12 6.98
CA ALA A 300 -2.75 0.86 6.75
C ALA A 300 -3.01 -0.48 6.05
N PHE A 301 -2.21 -0.83 5.04
CA PHE A 301 -2.34 -2.10 4.31
C PHE A 301 -2.11 -3.35 5.18
N HIS A 302 -1.49 -3.21 6.36
CA HIS A 302 -1.32 -4.29 7.34
C HIS A 302 -2.41 -4.30 8.42
N GLU A 303 -3.35 -3.34 8.40
CA GLU A 303 -4.51 -3.32 9.29
C GLU A 303 -5.62 -4.20 8.70
N PRO A 304 -6.00 -5.31 9.37
CA PRO A 304 -6.88 -6.30 8.76
C PRO A 304 -8.37 -5.94 8.81
N GLU A 305 -8.74 -5.08 9.76
CA GLU A 305 -10.13 -4.65 9.98
C GLU A 305 -10.24 -3.12 9.92
N PRO A 306 -10.06 -2.49 8.74
CA PRO A 306 -10.36 -1.06 8.60
C PRO A 306 -11.83 -0.80 8.91
N HIS A 307 -12.11 0.10 9.85
CA HIS A 307 -13.49 0.42 10.23
C HIS A 307 -14.09 1.43 9.25
N TRP A 308 -14.93 0.96 8.33
CA TRP A 308 -15.63 1.82 7.39
C TRP A 308 -16.92 2.39 7.99
N TRP A 309 -17.10 3.71 7.89
CA TRP A 309 -18.21 4.42 8.55
C TRP A 309 -19.17 5.08 7.56
N LEU A 310 -18.86 5.06 6.25
CA LEU A 310 -19.72 5.60 5.21
C LEU A 310 -20.63 4.51 4.65
N PRO A 311 -21.91 4.79 4.33
CA PRO A 311 -22.82 3.80 3.74
C PRO A 311 -22.54 3.53 2.26
N PHE A 312 -21.46 4.10 1.71
CA PHE A 312 -21.05 3.96 0.32
C PHE A 312 -19.52 3.94 0.21
N ARG A 313 -19.02 3.39 -0.90
CA ARG A 313 -17.62 3.42 -1.34
C ARG A 313 -17.54 3.88 -2.79
N TRP A 314 -16.35 4.19 -3.28
CA TRP A 314 -16.17 4.58 -4.67
C TRP A 314 -15.62 3.42 -5.49
N SER A 315 -16.36 2.97 -6.50
CA SER A 315 -15.88 1.89 -7.36
C SER A 315 -16.12 2.20 -8.82
N PHE A 316 -15.03 2.37 -9.55
CA PHE A 316 -15.08 2.47 -11.00
C PHE A 316 -15.56 1.15 -11.61
N GLU A 317 -14.98 0.02 -11.18
CA GLU A 317 -15.29 -1.30 -11.75
C GLU A 317 -16.76 -1.68 -11.59
N ALA A 318 -17.33 -1.49 -10.39
CA ALA A 318 -18.72 -1.82 -10.12
C ALA A 318 -19.73 -0.93 -10.88
N THR A 319 -19.35 0.30 -11.23
CA THR A 319 -20.24 1.27 -11.90
C THR A 319 -20.02 1.36 -13.40
N TRP A 320 -18.85 0.97 -13.91
CA TRP A 320 -18.49 1.18 -15.31
C TRP A 320 -19.37 0.42 -16.29
N ALA A 321 -19.99 -0.69 -15.87
CA ALA A 321 -20.91 -1.45 -16.71
C ALA A 321 -22.20 -0.68 -17.05
N ASP A 322 -22.60 0.31 -16.24
CA ASP A 322 -23.82 1.08 -16.45
C ASP A 322 -23.63 2.14 -17.57
N PRO A 323 -24.37 2.03 -18.69
CA PRO A 323 -24.28 3.00 -19.78
C PRO A 323 -24.69 4.42 -19.37
N SER A 324 -25.60 4.59 -18.42
CA SER A 324 -26.11 5.88 -17.97
C SER A 324 -25.03 6.70 -17.26
N LEU A 325 -24.22 6.03 -16.43
CA LEU A 325 -23.10 6.62 -15.70
C LEU A 325 -22.00 7.13 -16.64
N ARG A 326 -21.73 6.41 -17.74
CA ARG A 326 -20.79 6.87 -18.78
C ARG A 326 -21.24 8.19 -19.41
N VAL A 327 -22.55 8.38 -19.61
CA VAL A 327 -23.13 9.63 -20.14
C VAL A 327 -22.99 10.78 -19.14
N TRP A 328 -23.29 10.54 -17.85
CA TRP A 328 -23.07 11.52 -16.79
C TRP A 328 -21.61 11.96 -16.68
N MET A 329 -20.66 11.02 -16.80
CA MET A 329 -19.22 11.31 -16.79
C MET A 329 -18.80 12.19 -17.97
N LEU A 330 -19.26 11.89 -19.19
CA LEU A 330 -19.00 12.72 -20.36
C LEU A 330 -19.57 14.13 -20.20
N GLY A 331 -20.76 14.26 -19.61
CA GLY A 331 -21.38 15.55 -19.28
C GLY A 331 -20.57 16.36 -18.26
N ALA A 332 -20.12 15.72 -17.17
CA ALA A 332 -19.29 16.38 -16.16
C ALA A 332 -17.92 16.81 -16.71
N LEU A 333 -17.29 15.98 -17.55
CA LEU A 333 -16.04 16.30 -18.22
C LEU A 333 -16.22 17.48 -19.19
N ALA A 334 -17.30 17.49 -19.97
CA ALA A 334 -17.62 18.61 -20.85
C ALA A 334 -17.83 19.91 -20.08
N ALA A 335 -18.50 19.87 -18.91
CA ALA A 335 -18.69 21.02 -18.03
C ALA A 335 -17.35 21.54 -17.45
N LEU A 336 -16.44 20.64 -17.04
CA LEU A 336 -15.10 21.00 -16.56
C LEU A 336 -14.23 21.61 -17.67
N ILE A 337 -14.29 21.05 -18.89
CA ILE A 337 -13.59 21.60 -20.06
C ILE A 337 -14.15 22.99 -20.41
N ALA A 338 -15.47 23.16 -20.41
CA ALA A 338 -16.12 24.45 -20.65
C ALA A 338 -15.74 25.49 -19.57
N ALA A 339 -15.68 25.09 -18.30
CA ALA A 339 -15.23 25.96 -17.20
C ALA A 339 -13.75 26.36 -17.34
N GLY A 340 -12.88 25.41 -17.70
CA GLY A 340 -11.46 25.66 -17.97
C GLY A 340 -11.23 26.56 -19.19
N PHE A 341 -12.02 26.37 -20.25
CA PHE A 341 -12.01 27.23 -21.44
C PHE A 341 -12.49 28.64 -21.13
N ALA A 342 -13.59 28.79 -20.37
CA ALA A 342 -14.08 30.09 -19.92
C ALA A 342 -13.06 30.84 -19.04
N ALA A 343 -12.29 30.11 -18.21
CA ALA A 343 -11.23 30.66 -17.39
C ALA A 343 -9.98 31.09 -18.20
N THR A 344 -9.69 30.42 -19.32
CA THR A 344 -8.49 30.68 -20.15
C THR A 344 -8.73 31.65 -21.31
N TRP A 345 -9.95 31.71 -21.85
CA TRP A 345 -10.33 32.62 -22.94
C TRP A 345 -10.29 34.09 -22.53
N ARG A 346 -10.49 34.39 -21.23
CA ARG A 346 -10.38 35.74 -20.68
C ARG A 346 -8.98 36.02 -20.13
N ARG A 347 -7.96 36.01 -21.01
CA ARG A 347 -6.63 36.61 -20.73
C ARG A 347 -6.64 38.14 -20.81
N GLY A 348 -7.58 38.77 -20.10
CA GLY A 348 -7.55 40.20 -19.80
C GLY A 348 -7.28 40.40 -18.31
N ALA A 349 -6.47 41.40 -17.94
CA ALA A 349 -5.92 41.64 -16.60
C ALA A 349 -6.95 41.95 -15.47
N SER A 350 -8.23 41.68 -15.67
CA SER A 350 -9.30 41.89 -14.68
C SER A 350 -10.32 40.74 -14.72
N THR A 351 -9.88 39.52 -14.41
CA THR A 351 -10.82 38.47 -14.00
C THR A 351 -11.26 38.78 -12.58
N SER A 352 -12.51 39.25 -12.43
CA SER A 352 -13.09 39.59 -11.13
C SER A 352 -12.97 38.40 -10.17
N THR A 353 -12.76 38.69 -8.88
CA THR A 353 -12.70 37.65 -7.84
C THR A 353 -13.96 36.79 -7.84
N SER A 354 -15.13 37.36 -8.18
CA SER A 354 -16.39 36.62 -8.31
C SER A 354 -16.32 35.53 -9.37
N LEU A 355 -15.76 35.78 -10.55
CA LEU A 355 -15.68 34.78 -11.62
C LEU A 355 -14.79 33.57 -11.24
N ARG A 356 -13.70 33.83 -10.51
CA ARG A 356 -12.79 32.78 -9.99
C ARG A 356 -13.46 31.94 -8.92
N VAL A 357 -14.24 32.58 -8.03
CA VAL A 357 -15.04 31.88 -7.03
C VAL A 357 -16.12 31.04 -7.70
N THR A 358 -16.87 31.60 -8.66
CA THR A 358 -17.88 30.84 -9.42
C THR A 358 -17.28 29.66 -10.17
N ALA A 359 -16.13 29.84 -10.84
CA ALA A 359 -15.44 28.75 -11.50
C ALA A 359 -14.99 27.67 -10.50
N ALA A 360 -14.43 28.06 -9.36
CA ALA A 360 -14.04 27.12 -8.31
C ALA A 360 -15.25 26.35 -7.75
N VAL A 361 -16.38 27.03 -7.50
CA VAL A 361 -17.63 26.41 -7.05
C VAL A 361 -18.17 25.43 -8.09
N LEU A 362 -18.17 25.80 -9.37
CA LEU A 362 -18.62 24.91 -10.46
C LEU A 362 -17.72 23.69 -10.60
N VAL A 363 -16.40 23.86 -10.47
CA VAL A 363 -15.45 22.73 -10.46
C VAL A 363 -15.74 21.81 -9.28
N VAL A 364 -15.88 22.35 -8.07
CA VAL A 364 -16.21 21.54 -6.87
C VAL A 364 -17.54 20.82 -7.06
N ALA A 365 -18.58 21.50 -7.53
CA ALA A 365 -19.88 20.88 -7.78
C ALA A 365 -19.82 19.76 -8.83
N ALA A 366 -19.11 19.99 -9.95
CA ALA A 366 -18.92 18.96 -10.98
C ALA A 366 -18.15 17.74 -10.43
N PHE A 367 -17.10 17.97 -9.63
CA PHE A 367 -16.38 16.89 -8.95
C PHE A 367 -17.26 16.14 -7.94
N SER A 368 -18.10 16.84 -7.18
CA SER A 368 -19.02 16.19 -6.22
C SER A 368 -20.06 15.31 -6.93
N VAL A 369 -20.63 15.78 -8.04
CA VAL A 369 -21.57 14.99 -8.86
C VAL A 369 -20.86 13.77 -9.45
N LEU A 370 -19.65 13.96 -9.99
CA LEU A 370 -18.86 12.87 -10.54
C LEU A 370 -18.47 11.85 -9.46
N ALA A 371 -18.08 12.31 -8.27
CA ALA A 371 -17.77 11.42 -7.15
C ALA A 371 -19.01 10.62 -6.69
N TRP A 372 -20.19 11.24 -6.67
CA TRP A 372 -21.43 10.55 -6.36
C TRP A 372 -21.82 9.50 -7.42
N ALA A 373 -21.50 9.75 -8.69
CA ALA A 373 -21.74 8.81 -9.77
C ALA A 373 -20.99 7.47 -9.57
N PHE A 374 -19.82 7.50 -8.92
CA PHE A 374 -19.03 6.30 -8.61
C PHE A 374 -19.38 5.67 -7.25
N ALA A 375 -20.36 6.21 -6.53
CA ALA A 375 -20.74 5.71 -5.23
C ALA A 375 -21.57 4.42 -5.35
N VAL A 376 -21.09 3.34 -4.74
CA VAL A 376 -21.81 2.08 -4.59
C VAL A 376 -22.03 1.79 -3.11
N PRO A 377 -23.07 1.02 -2.72
CA PRO A 377 -23.28 0.65 -1.33
C PRO A 377 -22.03 0.05 -0.69
N ALA A 378 -21.81 0.37 0.57
CA ALA A 378 -20.74 -0.18 1.38
C ALA A 378 -21.23 -0.43 2.80
N TYR A 379 -20.51 -1.29 3.49
CA TYR A 379 -20.81 -1.80 4.81
C TYR A 379 -19.57 -1.62 5.72
N PRO A 380 -19.74 -1.72 7.05
CA PRO A 380 -18.62 -1.60 7.99
C PRO A 380 -17.44 -2.52 7.69
N ASP A 381 -17.72 -3.76 7.24
CA ASP A 381 -16.70 -4.76 6.90
C ASP A 381 -16.24 -4.72 5.44
N THR A 382 -16.71 -3.79 4.59
CA THR A 382 -16.37 -3.75 3.13
C THR A 382 -14.88 -3.89 2.82
N PHE A 383 -14.02 -3.27 3.65
CA PHE A 383 -12.57 -3.26 3.50
C PHE A 383 -11.86 -4.27 4.41
N ARG A 384 -12.61 -5.12 5.11
CA ARG A 384 -12.06 -6.20 5.94
C ARG A 384 -11.28 -7.17 5.06
N ARG A 385 -10.07 -7.50 5.49
CA ARG A 385 -9.18 -8.44 4.82
C ARG A 385 -9.27 -9.80 5.48
N SER A 386 -9.28 -10.86 4.68
CA SER A 386 -9.24 -12.23 5.18
C SER A 386 -7.90 -12.53 5.85
N GLN A 387 -7.95 -13.12 7.04
CA GLN A 387 -6.78 -13.77 7.67
C GLN A 387 -6.61 -15.21 7.17
N VAL A 388 -7.67 -15.78 6.59
CA VAL A 388 -7.65 -17.12 6.00
C VAL A 388 -7.08 -17.02 4.58
N PRO A 389 -5.94 -17.68 4.29
CA PRO A 389 -5.32 -17.63 2.98
C PRO A 389 -6.18 -18.33 1.93
N TYR A 390 -6.09 -17.86 0.68
CA TYR A 390 -6.80 -18.47 -0.46
C TYR A 390 -6.11 -19.77 -0.89
N LEU A 391 -6.37 -20.84 -0.15
CA LEU A 391 -5.82 -22.19 -0.33
C LEU A 391 -6.89 -23.19 -0.75
N THR A 392 -6.48 -24.27 -1.42
CA THR A 392 -7.36 -25.39 -1.76
C THR A 392 -8.11 -25.95 -0.55
N GLN A 393 -7.46 -26.03 0.63
CA GLN A 393 -8.12 -26.43 1.87
C GLN A 393 -9.28 -25.51 2.26
N SER A 394 -9.06 -24.20 2.19
CA SER A 394 -10.07 -23.19 2.54
C SER A 394 -11.27 -23.26 1.59
N VAL A 395 -11.01 -23.43 0.30
CA VAL A 395 -12.04 -23.64 -0.73
C VAL A 395 -12.82 -24.94 -0.48
N ALA A 396 -12.14 -26.02 -0.09
CA ALA A 396 -12.78 -27.30 0.22
C ALA A 396 -13.68 -27.20 1.47
N ASN A 397 -13.19 -26.62 2.56
CA ASN A 397 -13.99 -26.35 3.76
C ASN A 397 -15.21 -25.49 3.42
N GLY A 398 -15.01 -24.41 2.64
CA GLY A 398 -16.08 -23.52 2.21
C GLY A 398 -17.15 -24.24 1.37
N ARG A 399 -16.76 -25.21 0.54
CA ARG A 399 -17.71 -26.05 -0.20
C ARG A 399 -18.59 -26.87 0.75
N GLU A 400 -18.01 -27.50 1.77
CA GLU A 400 -18.77 -28.28 2.74
C GLU A 400 -19.78 -27.41 3.48
N LEU A 401 -19.35 -26.24 3.94
CA LEU A 401 -20.21 -25.25 4.59
C LEU A 401 -21.34 -24.77 3.66
N PHE A 402 -21.03 -24.54 2.38
CA PHE A 402 -22.03 -24.14 1.39
C PHE A 402 -23.10 -25.22 1.22
N MET A 403 -22.68 -26.48 1.12
CA MET A 403 -23.58 -27.63 1.00
C MET A 403 -24.51 -27.76 2.20
N GLN A 404 -24.01 -27.47 3.41
CA GLN A 404 -24.76 -27.57 4.66
C GLN A 404 -25.73 -26.39 4.88
N HIS A 405 -25.33 -25.17 4.52
CA HIS A 405 -26.02 -23.96 4.97
C HIS A 405 -26.71 -23.16 3.85
N CYS A 406 -26.27 -23.28 2.60
CA CYS A 406 -26.67 -22.36 1.53
C CYS A 406 -27.59 -23.00 0.47
N THR A 407 -27.50 -24.32 0.28
CA THR A 407 -28.17 -25.04 -0.82
C THR A 407 -29.70 -25.04 -0.73
N ALA A 408 -30.28 -24.89 0.47
CA ALA A 408 -31.73 -24.83 0.64
C ALA A 408 -32.37 -23.65 -0.14
N CYS A 409 -31.65 -22.54 -0.28
CA CYS A 409 -32.09 -21.38 -1.05
C CYS A 409 -31.33 -21.24 -2.37
N HIS A 410 -30.01 -21.44 -2.39
CA HIS A 410 -29.18 -21.21 -3.57
C HIS A 410 -29.08 -22.42 -4.52
N GLY A 411 -29.54 -23.61 -4.12
CA GLY A 411 -29.35 -24.85 -4.87
C GLY A 411 -27.92 -25.39 -4.79
N THR A 412 -27.71 -26.65 -5.17
CA THR A 412 -26.37 -27.28 -5.15
C THR A 412 -25.43 -26.66 -6.19
N GLY A 413 -25.96 -26.32 -7.37
CA GLY A 413 -25.23 -25.57 -8.40
C GLY A 413 -25.13 -24.06 -8.16
N GLY A 414 -25.61 -23.55 -7.02
CA GLY A 414 -25.61 -22.13 -6.68
C GLY A 414 -26.41 -21.24 -7.65
N LEU A 415 -27.42 -21.79 -8.33
CA LEU A 415 -28.18 -21.11 -9.36
C LEU A 415 -29.29 -20.20 -8.82
N GLY A 416 -29.56 -20.27 -7.51
CA GLY A 416 -30.71 -19.60 -6.89
C GLY A 416 -32.02 -20.37 -7.07
N ASP A 417 -31.94 -21.68 -7.27
CA ASP A 417 -33.05 -22.60 -7.56
C ASP A 417 -33.28 -23.64 -6.46
N GLY A 418 -32.79 -23.37 -5.24
CA GLY A 418 -33.00 -24.23 -4.08
C GLY A 418 -34.49 -24.44 -3.77
N PRO A 419 -34.85 -25.49 -3.02
CA PRO A 419 -36.26 -25.80 -2.72
C PRO A 419 -37.02 -24.67 -2.03
N LEU A 420 -36.34 -23.76 -1.34
CA LEU A 420 -36.95 -22.58 -0.71
C LEU A 420 -36.94 -21.33 -1.60
N ALA A 421 -36.25 -21.32 -2.74
CA ALA A 421 -36.03 -20.12 -3.56
C ALA A 421 -37.33 -19.42 -3.97
N ALA A 422 -38.33 -20.20 -4.40
CA ALA A 422 -39.64 -19.68 -4.83
C ALA A 422 -40.48 -19.09 -3.68
N THR A 423 -40.12 -19.35 -2.42
CA THR A 423 -40.82 -18.85 -1.24
C THR A 423 -40.28 -17.51 -0.73
N LEU A 424 -39.12 -17.07 -1.23
CA LEU A 424 -38.45 -15.88 -0.74
C LEU A 424 -38.98 -14.59 -1.40
N PRO A 425 -38.93 -13.44 -0.69
CA PRO A 425 -39.36 -12.15 -1.24
C PRO A 425 -38.60 -11.72 -2.50
N VAL A 426 -37.31 -12.06 -2.56
CA VAL A 426 -36.42 -11.78 -3.67
C VAL A 426 -35.78 -13.11 -4.10
N PRO A 427 -35.82 -13.47 -5.39
CA PRO A 427 -35.14 -14.67 -5.89
C PRO A 427 -33.65 -14.64 -5.53
N PRO A 428 -33.09 -15.72 -4.96
CA PRO A 428 -31.67 -15.79 -4.66
C PRO A 428 -30.82 -15.61 -5.92
N ALA A 429 -29.69 -14.91 -5.79
CA ALA A 429 -28.77 -14.70 -6.90
C ALA A 429 -28.09 -16.01 -7.35
N ASN A 430 -27.74 -16.07 -8.64
CA ASN A 430 -26.91 -17.12 -9.20
C ASN A 430 -25.44 -16.92 -8.82
N LEU A 431 -25.01 -17.52 -7.72
CA LEU A 431 -23.68 -17.33 -7.13
C LEU A 431 -22.54 -17.87 -8.02
N SER A 432 -22.85 -18.67 -9.03
CA SER A 432 -21.85 -19.24 -9.95
C SER A 432 -21.51 -18.34 -11.14
N GLU A 433 -22.02 -17.10 -11.18
CA GLU A 433 -21.77 -16.10 -12.23
C GLU A 433 -20.75 -15.03 -11.81
N PRO A 434 -20.14 -14.31 -12.78
CA PRO A 434 -19.05 -13.37 -12.50
C PRO A 434 -19.37 -12.27 -11.48
N HIS A 435 -20.64 -11.87 -11.35
CA HIS A 435 -21.02 -10.80 -10.43
C HIS A 435 -20.66 -11.12 -8.97
N THR A 436 -20.64 -12.40 -8.57
CA THR A 436 -20.26 -12.84 -7.23
C THR A 436 -18.82 -12.41 -6.89
N ALA A 437 -17.90 -12.56 -7.84
CA ALA A 437 -16.50 -12.16 -7.66
C ALA A 437 -16.28 -10.64 -7.77
N LEU A 438 -17.25 -9.88 -8.29
CA LEU A 438 -17.20 -8.41 -8.35
C LEU A 438 -17.54 -7.74 -7.02
N HIS A 439 -18.10 -8.48 -6.07
CA HIS A 439 -18.29 -7.99 -4.70
C HIS A 439 -16.98 -8.06 -3.91
N THR A 440 -16.75 -7.09 -3.03
CA THR A 440 -15.57 -7.15 -2.17
C THR A 440 -15.71 -8.33 -1.20
N ALA A 441 -14.60 -8.91 -0.78
CA ALA A 441 -14.60 -10.00 0.21
C ALA A 441 -15.29 -9.55 1.50
N GLY A 442 -15.09 -8.28 1.87
CA GLY A 442 -15.72 -7.64 3.01
C GLY A 442 -17.23 -7.45 2.89
N ASP A 443 -17.74 -7.12 1.70
CA ASP A 443 -19.20 -7.04 1.45
C ASP A 443 -19.83 -8.44 1.63
N MET A 444 -19.18 -9.48 1.08
CA MET A 444 -19.62 -10.87 1.26
C MET A 444 -19.58 -11.29 2.74
N TYR A 445 -18.52 -10.92 3.45
CA TYR A 445 -18.40 -11.17 4.90
C TYR A 445 -19.52 -10.49 5.67
N TRP A 446 -19.85 -9.24 5.35
CA TRP A 446 -20.96 -8.52 5.98
C TRP A 446 -22.30 -9.25 5.78
N TRP A 447 -22.62 -9.64 4.54
CA TRP A 447 -23.87 -10.35 4.22
C TRP A 447 -23.94 -11.73 4.86
N LEU A 448 -22.85 -12.49 4.88
CA LEU A 448 -22.81 -13.76 5.59
C LEU A 448 -23.02 -13.56 7.10
N SER A 449 -22.48 -12.49 7.67
CA SER A 449 -22.56 -12.24 9.11
C SER A 449 -23.94 -11.78 9.55
N HIS A 450 -24.53 -10.83 8.82
CA HIS A 450 -25.74 -10.10 9.23
C HIS A 450 -26.99 -10.49 8.43
N GLY A 451 -26.82 -11.21 7.33
CA GLY A 451 -27.90 -11.52 6.39
C GLY A 451 -28.25 -10.34 5.48
N ILE A 452 -29.28 -10.56 4.67
CA ILE A 452 -29.92 -9.54 3.83
C ILE A 452 -31.42 -9.63 4.13
N PRO A 453 -31.91 -8.95 5.18
CA PRO A 453 -33.29 -9.11 5.65
C PRO A 453 -34.34 -8.87 4.57
N GLU A 454 -34.10 -7.95 3.64
CA GLU A 454 -35.00 -7.61 2.55
C GLU A 454 -35.17 -8.75 1.54
N SER A 455 -34.16 -9.62 1.37
CA SER A 455 -34.24 -10.81 0.51
C SER A 455 -34.70 -12.07 1.26
N GLY A 456 -34.77 -12.01 2.59
CA GLY A 456 -34.99 -13.17 3.45
C GLY A 456 -33.74 -14.01 3.70
N MET A 457 -32.55 -13.55 3.30
CA MET A 457 -31.29 -14.24 3.60
C MET A 457 -30.94 -14.05 5.10
N PRO A 458 -30.80 -15.13 5.89
CA PRO A 458 -30.46 -15.03 7.30
C PRO A 458 -28.98 -14.66 7.50
N GLY A 459 -28.66 -14.12 8.67
CA GLY A 459 -27.28 -13.95 9.11
C GLY A 459 -26.72 -15.21 9.76
N PHE A 460 -25.48 -15.54 9.45
CA PHE A 460 -24.77 -16.73 9.94
C PHE A 460 -23.69 -16.42 10.98
N GLY A 461 -23.50 -15.15 11.37
CA GLY A 461 -22.44 -14.77 12.33
C GLY A 461 -22.56 -15.40 13.73
N ALA A 462 -23.72 -15.93 14.10
CA ALA A 462 -23.94 -16.66 15.35
C ALA A 462 -23.75 -18.19 15.22
N VAL A 463 -23.63 -18.71 13.99
CA VAL A 463 -23.60 -20.15 13.67
C VAL A 463 -22.24 -20.56 13.11
N LEU A 464 -21.63 -19.70 12.30
CA LEU A 464 -20.34 -19.91 11.65
C LEU A 464 -19.26 -19.09 12.34
N SER A 465 -18.06 -19.68 12.48
CA SER A 465 -16.90 -18.94 12.96
C SER A 465 -16.48 -17.85 11.95
N GLU A 466 -15.52 -17.02 12.33
CA GLU A 466 -14.91 -16.09 11.37
C GLU A 466 -14.20 -16.82 10.23
N ASP A 467 -13.41 -17.84 10.56
CA ASP A 467 -12.65 -18.60 9.57
C ASP A 467 -13.60 -19.36 8.62
N ASP A 468 -14.69 -19.94 9.13
CA ASP A 468 -15.71 -20.60 8.31
C ASP A 468 -16.37 -19.64 7.29
N ARG A 469 -16.61 -18.38 7.70
CA ARG A 469 -17.15 -17.36 6.79
C ARG A 469 -16.14 -16.99 5.71
N TRP A 470 -14.85 -16.93 6.04
CA TRP A 470 -13.80 -16.70 5.05
C TRP A 470 -13.59 -17.91 4.11
N ASP A 471 -13.68 -19.14 4.62
CA ASP A 471 -13.67 -20.36 3.83
C ASP A 471 -14.82 -20.36 2.81
N LEU A 472 -16.04 -20.03 3.24
CA LEU A 472 -17.19 -19.82 2.35
C LEU A 472 -16.92 -18.78 1.27
N ILE A 473 -16.33 -17.64 1.62
CA ILE A 473 -16.01 -16.56 0.66
C ILE A 473 -14.97 -17.03 -0.36
N ASN A 474 -13.92 -17.73 0.09
CA ASN A 474 -12.92 -18.32 -0.79
C ASN A 474 -13.56 -19.30 -1.75
N PHE A 475 -14.42 -20.21 -1.26
CA PHE A 475 -15.21 -21.10 -2.11
C PHE A 475 -16.07 -20.34 -3.13
N MET A 476 -16.89 -19.37 -2.70
CA MET A 476 -17.77 -18.62 -3.60
C MET A 476 -17.00 -17.90 -4.71
N ARG A 477 -15.81 -17.40 -4.40
CA ARG A 477 -14.92 -16.76 -5.39
C ARG A 477 -14.36 -17.75 -6.38
N THR A 478 -13.84 -18.89 -5.94
CA THR A 478 -13.40 -19.97 -6.86
C THR A 478 -14.57 -20.47 -7.70
N PHE A 479 -15.76 -20.58 -7.11
CA PHE A 479 -16.95 -21.06 -7.79
C PHE A 479 -17.41 -20.12 -8.91
N SER A 480 -17.36 -18.80 -8.66
CA SER A 480 -17.56 -17.75 -9.66
C SER A 480 -16.47 -17.80 -10.75
N GLN A 481 -15.20 -17.95 -10.37
CA GLN A 481 -14.09 -18.08 -11.32
C GLN A 481 -14.24 -19.29 -12.26
N GLY A 482 -14.88 -20.37 -11.78
CA GLY A 482 -15.27 -21.51 -12.63
C GLY A 482 -16.19 -21.13 -13.80
N PHE A 483 -16.88 -19.99 -13.76
CA PHE A 483 -17.62 -19.48 -14.93
C PHE A 483 -16.68 -19.03 -16.05
N GLU A 484 -15.59 -18.38 -15.69
CA GLU A 484 -14.59 -17.83 -16.60
C GLU A 484 -13.69 -18.94 -17.17
N SER A 485 -13.43 -19.99 -16.39
CA SER A 485 -12.61 -21.11 -16.87
C SER A 485 -13.27 -21.91 -18.00
N ARG A 486 -14.60 -21.81 -18.20
CA ARG A 486 -15.33 -22.53 -19.27
C ARG A 486 -14.85 -22.23 -20.68
N VAL A 487 -14.26 -21.07 -20.92
CA VAL A 487 -13.71 -20.72 -22.22
C VAL A 487 -12.24 -21.14 -22.38
N MET A 488 -11.62 -21.66 -21.32
CA MET A 488 -10.29 -22.24 -21.38
C MET A 488 -10.31 -23.54 -22.17
N ARG A 489 -9.20 -23.77 -22.87
CA ARG A 489 -8.96 -24.93 -23.71
C ARG A 489 -7.52 -25.41 -23.50
N ALA A 490 -7.18 -26.52 -24.12
CA ALA A 490 -5.82 -27.05 -24.13
C ALA A 490 -4.91 -26.26 -25.09
N GLY A 491 -4.78 -24.95 -24.88
CA GLY A 491 -3.94 -24.07 -25.67
C GLY A 491 -3.82 -22.66 -25.10
N ILE A 492 -2.65 -22.05 -25.26
CA ILE A 492 -2.33 -20.72 -24.70
C ILE A 492 -2.68 -19.60 -25.66
N VAL A 493 -3.45 -18.63 -25.17
CA VAL A 493 -3.65 -17.34 -25.81
C VAL A 493 -2.59 -16.34 -25.33
N PRO A 494 -1.75 -15.78 -26.23
CA PRO A 494 -0.68 -14.87 -25.84
C PRO A 494 -1.20 -13.62 -25.13
N GLY A 495 -0.54 -13.23 -24.03
CA GLY A 495 -0.85 -11.99 -23.30
C GLY A 495 -2.20 -11.96 -22.59
N GLN A 496 -2.93 -13.06 -22.55
CA GLN A 496 -4.17 -13.18 -21.77
C GLN A 496 -3.90 -13.99 -20.51
N ALA A 497 -3.86 -13.30 -19.37
CA ALA A 497 -3.74 -13.86 -18.04
C ALA A 497 -4.80 -13.19 -17.16
N TRP A 498 -5.82 -13.96 -16.75
CA TRP A 498 -6.96 -13.44 -15.99
C TRP A 498 -7.37 -14.34 -14.82
N LEU A 499 -7.16 -15.66 -14.94
CA LEU A 499 -7.52 -16.62 -13.89
C LEU A 499 -6.29 -16.96 -13.04
N GLY A 500 -6.25 -16.47 -11.80
CA GLY A 500 -5.24 -16.88 -10.83
C GLY A 500 -5.41 -18.35 -10.43
N ALA A 501 -4.30 -19.06 -10.25
CA ALA A 501 -4.34 -20.43 -9.73
C ALA A 501 -4.64 -20.44 -8.22
N VAL A 502 -5.48 -21.37 -7.76
CA VAL A 502 -5.71 -21.59 -6.32
C VAL A 502 -4.45 -22.20 -5.72
N ASN A 503 -3.91 -21.59 -4.67
CA ASN A 503 -2.67 -22.04 -4.05
C ASN A 503 -2.89 -23.33 -3.25
N LEU A 504 -1.87 -24.17 -3.18
CA LEU A 504 -1.89 -25.45 -2.47
C LEU A 504 -0.51 -25.71 -1.84
N TYR A 505 -0.50 -26.43 -0.72
CA TYR A 505 0.72 -26.92 -0.11
C TYR A 505 1.22 -28.18 -0.81
N ILE A 506 2.56 -28.31 -0.87
CA ILE A 506 3.24 -29.42 -1.52
C ILE A 506 4.08 -30.12 -0.45
N GLU A 507 3.59 -31.26 0.04
CA GLU A 507 4.32 -32.07 1.00
C GLU A 507 5.37 -32.96 0.33
N GLY A 508 6.53 -33.12 0.97
CA GLY A 508 7.55 -34.10 0.55
C GLY A 508 8.38 -33.73 -0.68
N ALA A 509 8.24 -32.52 -1.23
CA ALA A 509 9.06 -32.04 -2.35
C ALA A 509 10.40 -31.46 -1.88
N SER A 510 11.47 -31.64 -2.67
CA SER A 510 12.78 -30.99 -2.49
C SER A 510 12.82 -29.53 -2.97
N GLY A 511 11.68 -28.99 -3.38
CA GLY A 511 11.50 -27.64 -3.92
C GLY A 511 10.61 -26.76 -3.02
N PRO A 512 9.91 -25.77 -3.59
CA PRO A 512 8.97 -24.94 -2.85
C PRO A 512 7.89 -25.77 -2.11
N THR A 513 7.52 -25.30 -0.91
CA THR A 513 6.52 -25.96 -0.04
C THR A 513 5.07 -25.66 -0.45
N GLU A 514 4.87 -24.81 -1.45
CA GLU A 514 3.57 -24.43 -1.97
C GLU A 514 3.66 -24.04 -3.45
N LEU A 515 2.53 -24.08 -4.15
CA LEU A 515 2.44 -23.78 -5.58
C LEU A 515 2.96 -22.37 -5.92
N GLN A 516 2.65 -21.37 -5.09
CA GLN A 516 3.13 -20.00 -5.29
C GLN A 516 4.65 -19.86 -5.26
N GLY A 517 5.37 -20.75 -4.60
CA GLY A 517 6.83 -20.69 -4.53
C GLY A 517 7.53 -21.00 -5.87
N TYR A 518 6.79 -21.47 -6.88
CA TYR A 518 7.30 -21.58 -8.25
C TYR A 518 7.21 -20.27 -9.06
N ARG A 519 6.53 -19.23 -8.53
CA ARG A 519 6.43 -17.93 -9.21
C ARG A 519 7.81 -17.34 -9.50
N GLU A 520 7.88 -16.59 -10.59
CA GLU A 520 9.06 -15.99 -11.21
C GLU A 520 10.13 -17.00 -11.69
N THR A 521 10.03 -18.29 -11.33
CA THR A 521 11.05 -19.30 -11.61
C THR A 521 10.60 -20.34 -12.64
N HIS A 522 9.42 -20.95 -12.45
CA HIS A 522 8.93 -22.07 -13.25
C HIS A 522 7.44 -21.94 -13.58
N ASN A 523 7.05 -22.41 -14.76
CA ASN A 523 5.67 -22.80 -15.04
C ASN A 523 5.38 -24.11 -14.30
N VAL A 524 4.11 -24.40 -14.02
CA VAL A 524 3.68 -25.62 -13.36
C VAL A 524 2.62 -26.31 -14.20
N LEU A 525 2.86 -27.58 -14.54
CA LEU A 525 1.85 -28.49 -15.07
C LEU A 525 1.26 -29.27 -13.90
N LEU A 526 0.07 -28.87 -13.45
CA LEU A 526 -0.67 -29.54 -12.38
C LEU A 526 -1.59 -30.58 -13.00
N ALA A 527 -1.29 -31.86 -12.78
CA ALA A 527 -1.97 -33.00 -13.40
C ALA A 527 -2.78 -33.79 -12.36
N PHE A 528 -4.10 -33.76 -12.49
CA PHE A 528 -5.04 -34.57 -11.74
C PHE A 528 -5.29 -35.87 -12.49
N LEU A 529 -4.88 -36.99 -11.91
CA LEU A 529 -4.80 -38.29 -12.56
C LEU A 529 -5.61 -39.34 -11.78
N GLY A 530 -6.65 -39.86 -12.41
CA GLY A 530 -7.50 -40.94 -11.92
C GLY A 530 -7.88 -41.92 -13.03
N GLY A 531 -8.67 -42.92 -12.65
CA GLY A 531 -9.15 -43.93 -13.58
C GLY A 531 -8.06 -44.84 -14.17
N PRO A 532 -8.41 -45.65 -15.19
CA PRO A 532 -7.53 -46.71 -15.71
C PRO A 532 -6.25 -46.22 -16.41
N SER A 533 -6.22 -44.98 -16.89
CA SER A 533 -5.08 -44.41 -17.62
C SER A 533 -4.10 -43.61 -16.76
N ALA A 534 -4.36 -43.47 -15.45
CA ALA A 534 -3.55 -42.66 -14.54
C ALA A 534 -2.06 -43.06 -14.52
N ASP A 535 -1.76 -44.36 -14.34
CA ASP A 535 -0.38 -44.87 -14.34
C ASP A 535 0.33 -44.59 -15.68
N ALA A 536 -0.32 -44.91 -16.79
CA ALA A 536 0.24 -44.71 -18.13
C ALA A 536 0.55 -43.23 -18.40
N ARG A 537 -0.35 -42.33 -17.99
CA ARG A 537 -0.13 -40.89 -18.13
C ARG A 537 1.00 -40.40 -17.22
N ALA A 538 1.03 -40.83 -15.96
CA ALA A 538 2.08 -40.46 -15.02
C ALA A 538 3.48 -40.84 -15.54
N ARG A 539 3.64 -42.06 -16.09
CA ARG A 539 4.89 -42.50 -16.72
C ARG A 539 5.21 -41.71 -17.99
N THR A 540 4.21 -41.35 -18.78
CA THR A 540 4.39 -40.51 -19.96
C THR A 540 4.94 -39.13 -19.60
N LEU A 541 4.40 -38.50 -18.55
CA LEU A 541 4.94 -37.24 -18.02
C LEU A 541 6.36 -37.41 -17.45
N ALA A 542 6.67 -38.56 -16.85
CA ALA A 542 8.01 -38.85 -16.34
C ALA A 542 9.05 -38.93 -17.46
N MET A 543 8.70 -39.54 -18.59
CA MET A 543 9.57 -39.58 -19.78
C MET A 543 9.77 -38.19 -20.41
N ALA A 544 8.75 -37.33 -20.38
CA ALA A 544 8.82 -35.98 -20.93
C ALA A 544 9.49 -34.95 -19.98
N LEU A 545 9.72 -35.31 -18.71
CA LEU A 545 10.19 -34.39 -17.68
C LEU A 545 11.47 -33.61 -18.06
N PRO A 546 12.50 -34.20 -18.69
CA PRO A 546 13.70 -33.44 -19.08
C PRO A 546 13.41 -32.29 -20.05
N GLU A 547 12.54 -32.50 -21.03
CA GLU A 547 12.14 -31.48 -22.01
C GLU A 547 11.26 -30.39 -21.38
N LEU A 548 10.41 -30.76 -20.42
CA LEU A 548 9.60 -29.82 -19.64
C LEU A 548 10.48 -28.95 -18.73
N GLN A 549 11.46 -29.54 -18.04
CA GLN A 549 12.41 -28.83 -17.19
C GLN A 549 13.33 -27.90 -17.99
N ALA A 550 13.78 -28.30 -19.17
CA ALA A 550 14.52 -27.43 -20.10
C ALA A 550 13.74 -26.15 -20.45
N ARG A 551 12.40 -26.22 -20.41
CA ARG A 551 11.47 -25.10 -20.61
C ARG A 551 10.93 -24.54 -19.29
N ARG A 552 11.70 -24.66 -18.21
CA ARG A 552 11.37 -24.13 -16.87
C ARG A 552 9.98 -24.56 -16.41
N THR A 553 9.61 -25.81 -16.62
CA THR A 553 8.29 -26.33 -16.23
C THR A 553 8.44 -27.46 -15.24
N GLN A 554 7.76 -27.32 -14.09
CA GLN A 554 7.65 -28.35 -13.08
C GLN A 554 6.35 -29.13 -13.27
N VAL A 555 6.41 -30.45 -13.15
CA VAL A 555 5.21 -31.31 -13.09
C VAL A 555 4.84 -31.55 -11.63
N LEU A 556 3.56 -31.40 -11.30
CA LEU A 556 2.98 -31.80 -10.02
C LEU A 556 1.80 -32.73 -10.31
N ALA A 557 1.84 -33.97 -9.82
CA ALA A 557 0.73 -34.90 -9.98
C ALA A 557 -0.12 -34.97 -8.70
N VAL A 558 -1.43 -35.04 -8.89
CA VAL A 558 -2.42 -35.21 -7.83
C VAL A 558 -3.26 -36.45 -8.19
N PRO A 559 -3.28 -37.49 -7.35
CA PRO A 559 -4.17 -38.63 -7.57
C PRO A 559 -5.63 -38.18 -7.38
N LEU A 560 -6.51 -38.63 -8.26
CA LEU A 560 -7.96 -38.52 -8.08
C LEU A 560 -8.51 -39.82 -7.47
N ASP A 561 -9.48 -39.68 -6.58
CA ASP A 561 -10.07 -40.79 -5.83
C ASP A 561 -8.98 -41.69 -5.19
N ASP A 562 -9.15 -43.02 -5.25
CA ASP A 562 -8.20 -44.01 -4.74
C ASP A 562 -7.11 -44.39 -5.76
N ALA A 563 -6.80 -43.54 -6.74
CA ALA A 563 -5.81 -43.85 -7.77
C ALA A 563 -4.40 -44.02 -7.17
N ASP A 564 -3.84 -45.22 -7.32
CA ASP A 564 -2.46 -45.52 -6.89
C ASP A 564 -1.46 -45.13 -7.99
N LEU A 565 -0.89 -43.93 -7.85
CA LEU A 565 0.17 -43.45 -8.74
C LEU A 565 1.52 -44.08 -8.38
N PRO A 566 2.40 -44.35 -9.36
CA PRO A 566 3.69 -44.99 -9.12
C PRO A 566 4.55 -44.23 -8.10
N GLY A 567 5.15 -44.97 -7.16
CA GLY A 567 6.00 -44.39 -6.12
C GLY A 567 7.40 -43.96 -6.60
N ASP A 568 7.79 -44.35 -7.81
CA ASP A 568 9.11 -44.11 -8.41
C ASP A 568 9.14 -42.91 -9.38
N LEU A 569 8.11 -42.05 -9.35
CA LEU A 569 8.03 -40.90 -10.24
C LEU A 569 9.13 -39.85 -9.93
N PRO A 570 9.76 -39.26 -10.97
CA PRO A 570 10.85 -38.29 -10.80
C PRO A 570 10.36 -36.86 -10.48
N TYR A 571 9.08 -36.70 -10.14
CA TYR A 571 8.45 -35.42 -9.81
C TYR A 571 7.49 -35.58 -8.61
N PRO A 572 7.14 -34.49 -7.91
CA PRO A 572 6.29 -34.57 -6.73
C PRO A 572 4.88 -35.09 -7.02
N VAL A 573 4.39 -35.98 -6.15
CA VAL A 573 3.01 -36.48 -6.13
C VAL A 573 2.36 -36.04 -4.83
N LEU A 574 1.32 -35.20 -4.92
CA LEU A 574 0.59 -34.69 -3.77
C LEU A 574 -0.41 -35.73 -3.29
N LYS A 575 -0.10 -36.47 -2.21
CA LYS A 575 -1.04 -37.43 -1.61
C LYS A 575 -1.88 -36.80 -0.50
N SER A 576 -1.24 -36.09 0.42
CA SER A 576 -1.92 -35.28 1.45
C SER A 576 -2.56 -34.05 0.81
N GLY A 577 -3.83 -33.77 1.10
CA GLY A 577 -4.57 -32.64 0.50
C GLY A 577 -4.99 -32.83 -0.96
N ALA A 578 -4.86 -34.04 -1.53
CA ALA A 578 -5.27 -34.33 -2.90
C ALA A 578 -6.78 -34.07 -3.13
N ALA A 579 -7.62 -34.49 -2.17
CA ALA A 579 -9.05 -34.26 -2.19
C ALA A 579 -9.40 -32.77 -2.14
N ASP A 580 -8.72 -31.99 -1.29
CA ASP A 580 -8.93 -30.54 -1.21
C ASP A 580 -8.49 -29.84 -2.50
N ALA A 581 -7.34 -30.25 -3.06
CA ALA A 581 -6.84 -29.75 -4.33
C ALA A 581 -7.83 -30.02 -5.46
N TRP A 582 -8.37 -31.24 -5.54
CA TRP A 582 -9.39 -31.55 -6.53
C TRP A 582 -10.68 -30.76 -6.28
N SER A 583 -11.16 -30.67 -5.04
CA SER A 583 -12.37 -29.92 -4.70
C SER A 583 -12.35 -28.46 -5.21
N ALA A 584 -11.18 -27.82 -5.17
CA ALA A 584 -10.99 -26.47 -5.71
C ALA A 584 -10.82 -26.44 -7.24
N TYR A 585 -9.95 -27.28 -7.80
CA TYR A 585 -9.65 -27.25 -9.25
C TYR A 585 -10.76 -27.88 -10.11
N GLU A 586 -11.60 -28.72 -9.53
CA GLU A 586 -12.86 -29.19 -10.13
C GLU A 586 -13.73 -27.99 -10.53
N LEU A 587 -13.83 -26.95 -9.69
CA LEU A 587 -14.59 -25.73 -10.02
C LEU A 587 -14.02 -25.04 -11.27
N LEU A 588 -12.70 -25.12 -11.47
CA LEU A 588 -12.00 -24.57 -12.64
C LEU A 588 -12.04 -25.50 -13.87
N SER A 589 -12.47 -26.75 -13.69
CA SER A 589 -12.61 -27.74 -14.76
C SER A 589 -13.89 -27.59 -15.60
N ARG A 590 -14.80 -26.67 -15.22
CA ARG A 590 -16.07 -26.47 -15.94
C ARG A 590 -15.84 -26.11 -17.41
N THR A 591 -16.65 -26.64 -18.32
CA THR A 591 -16.58 -26.38 -19.77
C THR A 591 -17.84 -25.66 -20.28
N VAL A 592 -17.88 -25.29 -21.56
CA VAL A 592 -19.08 -24.66 -22.16
C VAL A 592 -20.26 -25.63 -22.16
N GLY A 593 -20.00 -26.95 -22.20
CA GLY A 593 -21.03 -28.00 -22.14
C GLY A 593 -21.82 -27.99 -20.83
N ASP A 594 -21.21 -27.51 -19.75
CA ASP A 594 -21.84 -27.43 -18.42
C ASP A 594 -22.84 -26.27 -18.29
N ARG A 595 -23.06 -25.49 -19.37
CA ARG A 595 -24.04 -24.40 -19.39
C ARG A 595 -25.46 -24.96 -19.31
N GLY A 596 -26.01 -24.96 -18.11
CA GLY A 596 -27.40 -25.33 -17.85
C GLY A 596 -27.57 -26.64 -17.07
N LEU A 597 -26.47 -27.30 -16.69
CA LEU A 597 -26.54 -28.40 -15.73
C LEU A 597 -26.98 -27.85 -14.36
N PRO A 598 -27.97 -28.48 -13.71
CA PRO A 598 -28.44 -28.10 -12.39
C PRO A 598 -27.37 -28.36 -11.32
N ASP A 599 -26.53 -29.37 -11.53
CA ASP A 599 -25.36 -29.63 -10.70
C ASP A 599 -24.09 -29.10 -11.38
N ARG A 600 -23.40 -28.19 -10.68
CA ARG A 600 -22.13 -27.58 -11.14
C ARG A 600 -20.96 -27.99 -10.22
N LEU A 601 -21.22 -28.93 -9.31
CA LEU A 601 -20.28 -29.53 -8.37
C LEU A 601 -20.27 -31.04 -8.65
N GLY A 602 -19.15 -31.74 -8.42
CA GLY A 602 -19.10 -33.20 -8.61
C GLY A 602 -18.99 -33.65 -10.07
N MET A 603 -18.12 -32.98 -10.84
CA MET A 603 -17.78 -33.36 -12.20
C MET A 603 -17.10 -34.73 -12.20
N ALA A 604 -17.59 -35.66 -13.02
CA ALA A 604 -17.05 -37.01 -13.15
C ALA A 604 -15.80 -37.07 -14.04
N TRP A 605 -14.85 -36.16 -13.84
CA TRP A 605 -13.57 -36.18 -14.53
C TRP A 605 -12.62 -37.15 -13.87
N THR A 606 -11.98 -38.00 -14.67
CA THR A 606 -10.91 -38.90 -14.24
C THR A 606 -9.54 -38.37 -14.64
N HIS A 607 -9.45 -37.36 -15.51
CA HIS A 607 -8.17 -36.74 -15.89
C HIS A 607 -8.31 -35.28 -16.30
N ALA A 608 -7.70 -34.39 -15.52
CA ALA A 608 -7.59 -32.96 -15.85
C ALA A 608 -6.16 -32.44 -15.64
N GLU A 609 -5.67 -31.58 -16.52
CA GLU A 609 -4.36 -30.94 -16.42
C GLU A 609 -4.49 -29.43 -16.56
N PHE A 610 -3.84 -28.68 -15.68
CA PHE A 610 -3.81 -27.23 -15.70
C PHE A 610 -2.38 -26.76 -15.92
N LEU A 611 -2.18 -25.92 -16.94
CA LEU A 611 -0.91 -25.27 -17.19
C LEU A 611 -0.92 -23.89 -16.55
N ILE A 612 -0.12 -23.73 -15.51
CA ILE A 612 0.02 -22.51 -14.71
C ILE A 612 1.35 -21.85 -15.10
N ASP A 613 1.33 -20.57 -15.43
CA ASP A 613 2.57 -19.87 -15.76
C ASP A 613 3.40 -19.49 -14.54
N ARG A 614 4.64 -19.09 -14.79
CA ARG A 614 5.55 -18.57 -13.76
C ARG A 614 5.04 -17.31 -13.04
N PHE A 615 3.93 -16.71 -13.41
CA PHE A 615 3.36 -15.57 -12.67
C PHE A 615 2.19 -16.01 -11.78
N GLY A 616 1.75 -17.27 -11.87
CA GLY A 616 0.70 -17.86 -11.04
C GLY A 616 -0.69 -17.86 -11.68
N TYR A 617 -0.80 -17.61 -12.99
CA TYR A 617 -2.07 -17.68 -13.71
C TYR A 617 -2.27 -19.04 -14.37
N VAL A 618 -3.50 -19.55 -14.34
CA VAL A 618 -3.92 -20.68 -15.17
C VAL A 618 -4.03 -20.19 -16.62
N ARG A 619 -3.24 -20.77 -17.52
CA ARG A 619 -3.12 -20.33 -18.92
C ARG A 619 -3.72 -21.28 -19.93
N ALA A 620 -3.85 -22.54 -19.56
CA ALA A 620 -4.54 -23.55 -20.34
C ALA A 620 -5.03 -24.66 -19.41
N ARG A 621 -6.06 -25.38 -19.88
CA ARG A 621 -6.60 -26.56 -19.22
C ARG A 621 -6.86 -27.64 -20.25
N TRP A 622 -6.52 -28.87 -19.94
CA TRP A 622 -6.90 -30.04 -20.71
C TRP A 622 -7.70 -31.02 -19.86
N ILE A 623 -8.87 -31.43 -20.33
CA ILE A 623 -9.71 -32.48 -19.73
C ILE A 623 -9.78 -33.61 -20.73
N ALA A 624 -9.27 -34.79 -20.38
CA ALA A 624 -9.07 -35.86 -21.35
C ALA A 624 -10.39 -36.39 -21.95
N GLU A 625 -11.48 -36.31 -21.18
CA GLU A 625 -12.80 -36.81 -21.53
C GLU A 625 -13.63 -35.84 -22.38
N ASP A 626 -13.37 -34.54 -22.29
CA ASP A 626 -14.18 -33.49 -22.97
C ASP A 626 -13.41 -32.79 -24.10
N ASP A 627 -12.11 -32.57 -23.94
CA ASP A 627 -11.33 -31.83 -24.92
C ASP A 627 -10.88 -32.73 -26.09
N ALA A 628 -11.55 -32.56 -27.24
CA ALA A 628 -11.22 -33.26 -28.48
C ALA A 628 -9.78 -33.02 -28.97
N VAL A 629 -9.14 -31.93 -28.56
CA VAL A 629 -7.76 -31.58 -28.87
C VAL A 629 -7.06 -31.23 -27.56
N GLY A 630 -5.97 -31.91 -27.27
CA GLY A 630 -5.18 -31.71 -26.06
C GLY A 630 -3.73 -32.14 -26.22
N TRP A 631 -3.06 -32.36 -25.09
CA TRP A 631 -1.64 -32.72 -25.03
C TRP A 631 -1.43 -34.13 -24.45
N SER A 632 -2.19 -35.09 -24.99
CA SER A 632 -1.98 -36.52 -24.74
C SER A 632 -0.56 -36.95 -25.10
N ASP A 633 0.02 -36.37 -26.16
CA ASP A 633 1.47 -36.29 -26.37
C ASP A 633 2.03 -35.02 -25.69
N PRO A 634 2.90 -35.13 -24.66
CA PRO A 634 3.53 -33.98 -24.02
C PRO A 634 4.29 -33.07 -24.97
N ALA A 635 4.74 -33.54 -26.14
CA ALA A 635 5.42 -32.70 -27.13
C ALA A 635 4.55 -31.55 -27.63
N MET A 636 3.22 -31.69 -27.56
CA MET A 636 2.27 -30.63 -27.89
C MET A 636 2.35 -29.44 -26.92
N LEU A 637 2.86 -29.62 -25.69
CA LEU A 637 3.07 -28.53 -24.73
C LEU A 637 4.26 -27.63 -25.11
N TYR A 638 5.27 -28.14 -25.79
CA TYR A 638 6.56 -27.44 -25.92
C TYR A 638 6.45 -26.05 -26.58
N PRO A 639 5.72 -25.87 -27.71
CA PRO A 639 5.55 -24.55 -28.31
C PRO A 639 4.79 -23.57 -27.41
N HIS A 640 3.88 -24.08 -26.57
CA HIS A 640 3.13 -23.30 -25.61
C HIS A 640 4.04 -22.82 -24.46
N LEU A 641 4.89 -23.70 -23.92
CA LEU A 641 5.85 -23.37 -22.88
C LEU A 641 6.92 -22.38 -23.34
N ASP A 642 7.44 -22.56 -24.56
CA ASP A 642 8.40 -21.63 -25.15
C ASP A 642 7.80 -20.22 -25.28
N ARG A 643 6.51 -20.14 -25.62
CA ARG A 643 5.77 -18.88 -25.67
C ARG A 643 5.61 -18.24 -24.29
N LEU A 644 5.17 -18.99 -23.27
CA LEU A 644 5.08 -18.47 -21.89
C LEU A 644 6.41 -17.94 -21.40
N ASN A 645 7.49 -18.68 -21.72
CA ASN A 645 8.81 -18.29 -21.29
C ASN A 645 9.28 -16.96 -21.90
N ALA A 646 8.81 -16.65 -23.11
CA ALA A 646 9.10 -15.40 -23.81
C ALA A 646 8.19 -14.21 -23.40
N GLU A 647 7.10 -14.44 -22.66
CA GLU A 647 6.20 -13.35 -22.26
C GLU A 647 6.88 -12.38 -21.28
N PRO A 648 6.60 -11.07 -21.39
CA PRO A 648 7.11 -10.08 -20.45
C PRO A 648 6.59 -10.36 -19.04
N ARG A 649 7.27 -9.79 -18.03
CA ARG A 649 6.84 -9.92 -16.65
C ARG A 649 5.41 -9.41 -16.48
N LEU A 650 4.52 -10.28 -16.03
CA LEU A 650 3.17 -9.92 -15.59
C LEU A 650 3.17 -9.68 -14.09
N ARG A 651 2.25 -8.85 -13.59
CA ARG A 651 2.00 -8.79 -12.14
C ARG A 651 1.35 -10.11 -11.73
N PRO A 652 1.82 -10.76 -10.64
CA PRO A 652 1.17 -11.98 -10.15
C PRO A 652 -0.30 -11.70 -9.80
N PRO A 653 -1.16 -12.73 -9.80
CA PRO A 653 -2.52 -12.56 -9.31
C PRO A 653 -2.46 -12.12 -7.84
N PRO A 654 -3.36 -11.22 -7.40
CA PRO A 654 -3.41 -10.78 -6.01
C PRO A 654 -3.50 -11.97 -5.03
N ASP A 655 -2.66 -11.99 -3.99
CA ASP A 655 -2.55 -13.12 -3.05
C ASP A 655 -3.76 -13.26 -2.11
N ALA A 656 -4.38 -12.14 -1.79
CA ALA A 656 -5.77 -12.09 -1.43
C ALA A 656 -6.49 -11.60 -2.69
N HIS A 657 -7.58 -12.23 -3.12
CA HIS A 657 -8.43 -11.74 -4.21
C HIS A 657 -9.12 -10.40 -3.84
N ILE A 658 -8.35 -9.40 -3.41
CA ILE A 658 -8.76 -8.02 -3.20
C ILE A 658 -8.64 -7.39 -4.59
N HIS A 659 -9.77 -7.36 -5.30
CA HIS A 659 -9.96 -6.48 -6.45
C HIS A 659 -10.40 -5.11 -5.95
#